data_AF-A0A260YVD0-F1
#
_entry.id   AF-A0A260YVD0-F1
#
_cell.length_a   1.000
_cell.length_b   1.000
_cell.length_c   1.000
_cell.angle_alpha   90.00
_cell.angle_beta   90.00
_cell.angle_gamma   90.00
#
_symmetry.space_group_name_H-M   'P 1'
#
loop_
_entity.id
_entity.type
_entity.pdbx_description
1 polymer ?
#
loop_
_entity_poly.entity_id
_entity_poly.type
_entity_poly.pdbx_seq_one_letter_code
_entity_poly.pdbx_strand_id
1 'polypeptide(L)'
;MLKLLTLLVIVSTVSAAGNTCKTGNIVNRLVNSKPYYWPSTWNETQSTPHLAKEQSCSWIVTIPTGYYAKLSISGKTTDKDSRFQTIDAVGNFIQTTHEGMEPYYFPATKFTLAVSNEAVASFAFKIEWFPLPRTTRINFIGEETSLINATNHLYCESYGGNGGITLLPLPINRTHYYSLRSTLVFQGHDTDNGIYISNLFLLYQTKKLYINEYDIVVANLEASNKQDLLLIQEAQNIKNVTYVELIPEPHSNVTVTVNSHKTQEALLIAYQVNQTLVDVQMDNSATVTLYYGSPGGFSFDKTYNKTALLSALPLQFDNFGGVTELFVTAKATFTFEYFVSIYLQSKMFLLLLAIVSTVSAAGNTCKTGNVVNRFVNSQPYYWPTTWNENQTTPSLAKDQTCSWIVTVPKGYYAKLSISGNTTDKDSRFQMIDSAGNLMQTTSEGMQPYYFPPAKFTLAVSNKAAATFAFKIQWFLLPTEITSYNSVGPQVTLINATNSLYYRTYYAPQGVSLLAFPVSSTSYYSLRSTLVYQGSSLDGTYISNLYSLYQTNNQWISKDDTIVLVNLEASKNADLLLIQEALRIKDITFTELIPTVNSKVSVTVNSTKKKTALVAAYQVKQTLTDVQMDTAAYVTIYYGSLDPYNFYKNFTKTQFQEVLPMNFDNSGGNVYEFYVYNGKATFTFHY
;
A
#
# COMPACT_ATOMS: atom_id res chain seq x y z
N MET A 1 -21.79 -62.48 12.50
CA MET A 1 -22.88 -61.72 13.15
C MET A 1 -22.25 -60.68 14.04
N LEU A 2 -22.13 -59.44 13.57
CA LEU A 2 -21.59 -58.32 14.34
C LEU A 2 -22.52 -57.12 14.12
N LYS A 3 -22.96 -56.52 15.23
CA LYS A 3 -24.01 -55.51 15.33
C LYS A 3 -23.67 -54.25 14.52
N LEU A 4 -24.58 -53.86 13.63
CA LEU A 4 -24.57 -52.59 12.91
C LEU A 4 -25.15 -51.51 13.84
N LEU A 5 -24.29 -50.60 14.31
CA LEU A 5 -24.69 -49.44 15.11
C LEU A 5 -25.37 -48.42 14.19
N THR A 6 -26.70 -48.32 14.29
CA THR A 6 -27.50 -47.29 13.62
C THR A 6 -27.37 -45.99 14.41
N LEU A 7 -26.62 -45.02 13.88
CA LEU A 7 -26.56 -43.67 14.42
C LEU A 7 -27.84 -42.93 13.98
N LEU A 8 -28.82 -42.86 14.88
CA LEU A 8 -30.04 -42.09 14.71
C LEU A 8 -29.71 -40.60 14.86
N VAL A 9 -29.43 -39.91 13.75
CA VAL A 9 -29.39 -38.45 13.74
C VAL A 9 -30.83 -37.97 13.89
N ILE A 10 -31.18 -37.49 15.08
CA ILE A 10 -32.42 -36.75 15.33
C ILE A 10 -32.29 -35.45 14.53
N VAL A 11 -32.82 -35.46 13.30
CA VAL A 11 -33.19 -34.23 12.59
C VAL A 11 -34.36 -33.67 13.37
N SER A 12 -34.11 -32.72 14.26
CA SER A 12 -35.15 -31.89 14.83
C SER A 12 -35.75 -31.08 13.69
N THR A 13 -36.82 -31.60 13.08
CA THR A 13 -37.75 -30.81 12.31
C THR A 13 -38.37 -29.80 13.27
N VAL A 14 -37.81 -28.60 13.32
CA VAL A 14 -38.49 -27.45 13.92
C VAL A 14 -39.77 -27.30 13.12
N SER A 15 -40.87 -27.77 13.70
CA SER A 15 -42.23 -27.50 13.24
C SER A 15 -42.38 -25.98 13.22
N ALA A 16 -42.23 -25.40 12.03
CA ALA A 16 -42.48 -23.98 11.81
C ALA A 16 -43.98 -23.75 11.95
N ALA A 17 -44.41 -23.31 13.14
CA ALA A 17 -45.59 -22.47 13.24
C ALA A 17 -45.40 -21.33 12.23
N GLY A 18 -46.31 -21.22 11.26
CA GLY A 18 -46.11 -20.41 10.05
C GLY A 18 -45.63 -19.00 10.36
N ASN A 19 -44.44 -18.66 9.84
CA ASN A 19 -43.92 -17.30 9.85
C ASN A 19 -44.82 -16.44 8.95
N THR A 20 -45.94 -15.98 9.49
CA THR A 20 -46.81 -14.98 8.86
C THR A 20 -46.26 -13.61 9.22
N CYS A 21 -46.00 -12.77 8.21
CA CYS A 21 -45.51 -11.42 8.41
C CYS A 21 -46.54 -10.39 7.94
N LYS A 22 -46.45 -9.19 8.53
CA LYS A 22 -47.34 -8.06 8.21
C LYS A 22 -46.67 -7.14 7.20
N THR A 23 -47.47 -6.30 6.55
CA THR A 23 -46.96 -5.15 5.81
C THR A 23 -46.72 -3.97 6.76
N GLY A 24 -45.69 -3.18 6.48
CA GLY A 24 -45.41 -1.93 7.19
C GLY A 24 -44.77 -2.07 8.57
N ASN A 25 -44.02 -3.15 8.83
CA ASN A 25 -43.29 -3.28 10.10
C ASN A 25 -42.21 -2.19 10.20
N ILE A 26 -42.14 -1.48 11.32
CA ILE A 26 -41.09 -0.48 11.54
C ILE A 26 -39.96 -1.13 12.34
N VAL A 27 -38.74 -1.06 11.81
CA VAL A 27 -37.53 -1.55 12.46
C VAL A 27 -36.63 -0.37 12.78
N ASN A 28 -36.32 -0.19 14.06
CA ASN A 28 -35.40 0.85 14.53
C ASN A 28 -34.09 0.23 15.00
N ARG A 29 -32.99 1.01 14.95
CA ARG A 29 -31.72 0.59 15.54
C ARG A 29 -31.89 0.24 17.02
N LEU A 30 -31.38 -0.92 17.41
CA LEU A 30 -31.38 -1.37 18.81
C LEU A 30 -30.28 -0.65 19.61
N VAL A 31 -30.60 -0.26 20.85
CA VAL A 31 -29.72 0.54 21.74
C VAL A 31 -28.40 -0.20 22.08
N ASN A 32 -28.39 -1.53 22.01
CA ASN A 32 -27.25 -2.38 22.37
C ASN A 32 -26.40 -2.84 21.17
N SER A 33 -26.60 -2.26 19.98
CA SER A 33 -25.90 -2.64 18.74
C SER A 33 -26.03 -4.12 18.35
N LYS A 34 -27.01 -4.85 18.89
CA LYS A 34 -27.28 -6.23 18.45
C LYS A 34 -27.90 -6.22 17.05
N PRO A 35 -27.60 -7.23 16.21
CA PRO A 35 -28.29 -7.36 14.95
C PRO A 35 -29.79 -7.62 15.14
N TYR A 36 -30.59 -7.07 14.23
CA TYR A 36 -32.00 -7.40 14.12
C TYR A 36 -32.16 -8.59 13.17
N TYR A 37 -32.81 -9.65 13.64
CA TYR A 37 -33.08 -10.85 12.86
C TYR A 37 -34.57 -10.97 12.57
N TRP A 38 -34.90 -11.41 11.36
CA TRP A 38 -36.24 -11.87 11.03
C TRP A 38 -36.18 -13.21 10.29
N PRO A 39 -36.95 -14.22 10.74
CA PRO A 39 -37.66 -14.29 12.02
C PRO A 39 -36.71 -14.12 13.22
N SER A 40 -37.21 -13.64 14.36
CA SER A 40 -36.36 -13.35 15.54
C SER A 40 -35.69 -14.60 16.15
N THR A 41 -36.17 -15.79 15.80
CA THR A 41 -35.61 -17.09 16.21
C THR A 41 -34.56 -17.63 15.25
N TRP A 42 -34.36 -16.98 14.10
CA TRP A 42 -33.41 -17.42 13.08
C TRP A 42 -32.05 -16.74 13.23
N ASN A 43 -30.98 -17.46 12.88
CA ASN A 43 -29.64 -16.90 12.66
C ASN A 43 -28.94 -17.62 11.50
N GLU A 44 -27.78 -17.12 11.10
CA GLU A 44 -27.03 -17.56 9.91
C GLU A 44 -26.52 -19.01 10.00
N THR A 45 -26.52 -19.61 11.19
CA THR A 45 -26.10 -21.02 11.39
C THR A 45 -27.24 -22.02 11.12
N GLN A 46 -28.46 -21.53 10.95
CA GLN A 46 -29.66 -22.34 10.73
C GLN A 46 -30.09 -22.27 9.27
N SER A 47 -30.75 -23.33 8.80
CA SER A 47 -31.41 -23.33 7.49
C SER A 47 -32.42 -22.19 7.40
N THR A 48 -32.47 -21.51 6.25
CA THR A 48 -33.41 -20.42 5.99
C THR A 48 -34.85 -20.88 6.24
N PRO A 49 -35.63 -20.17 7.07
CA PRO A 49 -37.00 -20.55 7.38
C PRO A 49 -37.91 -20.46 6.16
N HIS A 50 -38.97 -21.26 6.18
CA HIS A 50 -40.01 -21.20 5.16
C HIS A 50 -40.93 -19.98 5.37
N LEU A 51 -41.28 -19.34 4.26
CA LEU A 51 -42.34 -18.36 4.12
C LEU A 51 -43.51 -19.05 3.41
N ALA A 52 -44.69 -19.03 4.05
CA ALA A 52 -45.89 -19.64 3.51
C ALA A 52 -46.29 -19.00 2.18
N LYS A 53 -47.06 -19.71 1.34
CA LYS A 53 -47.59 -19.16 0.08
C LYS A 53 -48.48 -17.93 0.32
N GLU A 54 -48.60 -17.08 -0.70
CA GLU A 54 -49.48 -15.90 -0.72
C GLU A 54 -49.19 -14.94 0.45
N GLN A 55 -47.92 -14.72 0.79
CA GLN A 55 -47.53 -13.73 1.80
C GLN A 55 -47.05 -12.45 1.11
N SER A 56 -47.36 -11.32 1.74
CA SER A 56 -46.86 -10.01 1.35
C SER A 56 -46.46 -9.28 2.61
N CYS A 57 -45.17 -8.99 2.72
CA CYS A 57 -44.57 -8.45 3.93
C CYS A 57 -43.65 -7.31 3.59
N SER A 58 -43.56 -6.33 4.49
CA SER A 58 -42.63 -5.23 4.33
C SER A 58 -42.12 -4.70 5.66
N TRP A 59 -40.89 -4.21 5.64
CA TRP A 59 -40.17 -3.62 6.75
C TRP A 59 -39.61 -2.28 6.32
N ILE A 60 -39.97 -1.22 7.06
CA ILE A 60 -39.37 0.11 6.95
C ILE A 60 -38.31 0.20 8.05
N VAL A 61 -37.06 0.30 7.63
CA VAL A 61 -35.91 0.29 8.53
C VAL A 61 -35.41 1.72 8.67
N THR A 62 -35.40 2.25 9.89
CA THR A 62 -34.89 3.60 10.17
C THR A 62 -33.40 3.57 10.52
N ILE A 63 -32.68 4.58 10.05
CA ILE A 63 -31.23 4.69 10.16
C ILE A 63 -30.92 6.09 10.69
N PRO A 64 -30.33 6.20 11.89
CA PRO A 64 -29.92 7.49 12.44
C PRO A 64 -28.87 8.19 11.57
N THR A 65 -28.84 9.52 11.60
CA THR A 65 -27.74 10.31 11.01
C THR A 65 -26.38 9.86 11.55
N GLY A 66 -25.37 9.80 10.68
CA GLY A 66 -24.04 9.30 11.01
C GLY A 66 -23.90 7.78 11.07
N TYR A 67 -24.94 7.02 10.66
CA TYR A 67 -24.92 5.57 10.57
C TYR A 67 -25.34 5.08 9.18
N TYR A 68 -24.97 3.84 8.87
CA TYR A 68 -25.56 3.05 7.79
C TYR A 68 -26.09 1.72 8.34
N ALA A 69 -27.04 1.12 7.63
CA ALA A 69 -27.52 -0.23 7.88
C ALA A 69 -26.95 -1.19 6.82
N LYS A 70 -26.46 -2.33 7.30
CA LYS A 70 -26.06 -3.50 6.51
C LYS A 70 -27.19 -4.52 6.58
N LEU A 71 -27.79 -4.84 5.44
CA LEU A 71 -28.86 -5.83 5.29
C LEU A 71 -28.32 -7.07 4.57
N SER A 72 -28.36 -8.23 5.22
CA SER A 72 -28.07 -9.52 4.59
C SER A 72 -29.35 -10.35 4.49
N ILE A 73 -29.67 -10.82 3.30
CA ILE A 73 -30.88 -11.62 3.03
C ILE A 73 -30.46 -13.05 2.71
N SER A 74 -31.10 -14.02 3.35
CA SER A 74 -31.07 -15.42 2.95
C SER A 74 -32.44 -15.77 2.41
N GLY A 75 -32.55 -16.05 1.11
CA GLY A 75 -33.85 -16.36 0.55
C GLY A 75 -33.85 -16.87 -0.87
N LYS A 76 -34.91 -17.59 -1.21
CA LYS A 76 -35.15 -18.09 -2.56
C LYS A 76 -36.65 -18.20 -2.81
N THR A 77 -37.09 -17.62 -3.92
CA THR A 77 -38.43 -17.83 -4.47
C THR A 77 -38.40 -18.93 -5.53
N THR A 78 -39.50 -19.64 -5.71
CA THR A 78 -39.59 -20.78 -6.65
C THR A 78 -40.44 -20.51 -7.87
N ASP A 79 -41.26 -19.45 -7.84
CA ASP A 79 -42.16 -19.04 -8.92
C ASP A 79 -41.70 -17.75 -9.59
N LYS A 80 -42.38 -17.41 -10.70
CA LYS A 80 -42.01 -16.30 -11.57
C LYS A 80 -42.52 -14.95 -11.10
N ASP A 81 -43.39 -14.87 -10.10
CA ASP A 81 -44.07 -13.62 -9.71
C ASP A 81 -43.60 -13.12 -8.33
N SER A 82 -43.08 -14.03 -7.51
CA SER A 82 -42.47 -13.74 -6.21
C SER A 82 -41.14 -12.99 -6.31
N ARG A 83 -40.94 -11.98 -5.44
CA ARG A 83 -39.75 -11.12 -5.44
C ARG A 83 -39.34 -10.68 -4.04
N PHE A 84 -38.03 -10.50 -3.84
CA PHE A 84 -37.46 -9.66 -2.79
C PHE A 84 -37.18 -8.28 -3.39
N GLN A 85 -37.59 -7.23 -2.69
CA GLN A 85 -37.51 -5.85 -3.15
C GLN A 85 -36.88 -4.99 -2.07
N THR A 86 -35.94 -4.12 -2.46
CA THR A 86 -35.43 -3.06 -1.58
C THR A 86 -35.58 -1.72 -2.28
N ILE A 87 -35.98 -0.71 -1.51
CA ILE A 87 -36.00 0.68 -1.96
C ILE A 87 -35.42 1.57 -0.87
N ASP A 88 -34.43 2.39 -1.22
CA ASP A 88 -33.81 3.31 -0.27
C ASP A 88 -34.54 4.66 -0.20
N ALA A 89 -34.02 5.59 0.62
CA ALA A 89 -34.62 6.90 0.83
C ALA A 89 -34.62 7.81 -0.41
N VAL A 90 -33.74 7.56 -1.38
CA VAL A 90 -33.61 8.37 -2.61
C VAL A 90 -34.25 7.69 -3.83
N GLY A 91 -34.85 6.52 -3.61
CA GLY A 91 -35.66 5.82 -4.60
C GLY A 91 -34.89 4.80 -5.44
N ASN A 92 -33.64 4.46 -5.09
CA ASN A 92 -32.98 3.35 -5.77
C ASN A 92 -33.71 2.05 -5.44
N PHE A 93 -34.03 1.27 -6.47
CA PHE A 93 -34.86 0.08 -6.35
C PHE A 93 -34.11 -1.15 -6.86
N ILE A 94 -34.04 -2.20 -6.03
CA ILE A 94 -33.45 -3.50 -6.40
C ILE A 94 -34.50 -4.59 -6.20
N GLN A 95 -34.58 -5.50 -7.17
CA GLN A 95 -35.49 -6.63 -7.13
C GLN A 95 -34.78 -7.93 -7.51
N THR A 96 -34.94 -8.97 -6.69
CA THR A 96 -34.32 -10.29 -6.90
C THR A 96 -35.28 -11.43 -6.57
N THR A 97 -34.90 -12.65 -6.95
CA THR A 97 -35.61 -13.90 -6.63
C THR A 97 -34.78 -14.84 -5.76
N HIS A 98 -33.50 -14.51 -5.54
CA HIS A 98 -32.57 -15.31 -4.77
C HIS A 98 -31.51 -14.43 -4.12
N GLU A 99 -31.21 -14.66 -2.85
CA GLU A 99 -30.17 -13.99 -2.07
C GLU A 99 -29.43 -15.02 -1.19
N GLY A 100 -28.10 -14.97 -1.21
CA GLY A 100 -27.19 -15.91 -0.55
C GLY A 100 -26.45 -15.32 0.65
N MET A 101 -26.99 -14.27 1.27
CA MET A 101 -26.40 -13.44 2.35
C MET A 101 -25.43 -12.34 1.91
N GLU A 102 -25.27 -12.09 0.61
CA GLU A 102 -24.52 -10.93 0.12
C GLU A 102 -25.18 -9.61 0.56
N PRO A 103 -24.46 -8.75 1.29
CA PRO A 103 -25.07 -7.61 1.95
C PRO A 103 -25.43 -6.45 1.01
N TYR A 104 -26.48 -5.73 1.41
CA TYR A 104 -26.87 -4.41 0.94
C TYR A 104 -26.53 -3.36 1.99
N TYR A 105 -26.27 -2.13 1.55
CA TYR A 105 -25.83 -1.05 2.42
C TYR A 105 -26.68 0.18 2.16
N PHE A 106 -27.24 0.73 3.22
CA PHE A 106 -28.16 1.86 3.16
C PHE A 106 -27.70 2.93 4.16
N PRO A 107 -27.40 4.16 3.72
CA PRO A 107 -27.12 5.25 4.65
C PRO A 107 -28.43 5.80 5.23
N ALA A 108 -28.32 6.83 6.07
CA ALA A 108 -29.48 7.56 6.58
C ALA A 108 -30.40 8.04 5.42
N THR A 109 -31.73 8.13 5.62
CA THR A 109 -32.47 7.98 6.88
C THR A 109 -33.27 6.68 6.99
N LYS A 110 -33.54 5.99 5.88
CA LYS A 110 -34.33 4.74 5.87
C LYS A 110 -34.17 3.95 4.58
N PHE A 111 -34.58 2.68 4.62
CA PHE A 111 -34.94 1.89 3.44
C PHE A 111 -36.16 1.02 3.72
N THR A 112 -36.80 0.51 2.68
CA THR A 112 -37.88 -0.47 2.78
C THR A 112 -37.44 -1.78 2.14
N LEU A 113 -37.58 -2.88 2.89
CA LEU A 113 -37.47 -4.24 2.39
C LEU A 113 -38.89 -4.79 2.23
N ALA A 114 -39.23 -5.34 1.08
CA ALA A 114 -40.49 -6.00 0.83
C ALA A 114 -40.27 -7.39 0.23
N VAL A 115 -41.15 -8.32 0.60
CA VAL A 115 -41.26 -9.64 -0.02
C VAL A 115 -42.72 -9.84 -0.40
N SER A 116 -42.94 -10.26 -1.63
CA SER A 116 -44.23 -10.77 -2.08
C SER A 116 -43.98 -12.16 -2.64
N ASN A 117 -44.78 -13.14 -2.23
CA ASN A 117 -44.68 -14.48 -2.77
C ASN A 117 -46.01 -15.16 -3.05
N GLU A 118 -46.12 -15.78 -4.22
CA GLU A 118 -47.29 -16.57 -4.64
C GLU A 118 -47.13 -18.05 -4.29
N ALA A 119 -45.92 -18.61 -4.39
CA ALA A 119 -45.59 -19.97 -3.94
C ALA A 119 -44.78 -19.96 -2.64
N VAL A 120 -44.56 -21.14 -2.05
CA VAL A 120 -43.70 -21.26 -0.85
C VAL A 120 -42.29 -20.77 -1.17
N ALA A 121 -41.76 -19.86 -0.34
CA ALA A 121 -40.41 -19.33 -0.47
C ALA A 121 -39.58 -19.67 0.78
N SER A 122 -38.26 -19.51 0.70
CA SER A 122 -37.43 -19.35 1.89
C SER A 122 -37.07 -17.88 2.04
N PHE A 123 -37.15 -17.36 3.27
CA PHE A 123 -36.83 -15.96 3.52
C PHE A 123 -36.45 -15.74 4.98
N ALA A 124 -35.29 -15.13 5.17
CA ALA A 124 -34.86 -14.52 6.42
C ALA A 124 -33.87 -13.39 6.12
N PHE A 125 -33.68 -12.50 7.08
CA PHE A 125 -32.68 -11.46 6.96
C PHE A 125 -32.09 -11.05 8.31
N LYS A 126 -30.93 -10.42 8.24
CA LYS A 126 -30.27 -9.72 9.34
C LYS A 126 -30.01 -8.27 8.96
N ILE A 127 -30.21 -7.37 9.93
CA ILE A 127 -29.81 -5.97 9.82
C ILE A 127 -28.82 -5.62 10.93
N GLU A 128 -27.73 -4.96 10.57
CA GLU A 128 -26.72 -4.44 11.47
C GLU A 128 -26.55 -2.93 11.20
N TRP A 129 -26.29 -2.13 12.24
CA TRP A 129 -26.06 -0.69 12.09
C TRP A 129 -24.63 -0.36 12.50
N PHE A 130 -23.93 0.38 11.65
CA PHE A 130 -22.55 0.77 11.86
C PHE A 130 -22.39 2.28 11.66
N PRO A 131 -21.40 2.91 12.32
CA PRO A 131 -21.06 4.30 12.05
C PRO A 131 -20.67 4.49 10.58
N LEU A 132 -21.18 5.56 9.96
CA LEU A 132 -20.77 5.96 8.62
C LEU A 132 -19.35 6.56 8.70
N PRO A 133 -18.42 6.15 7.81
CA PRO A 133 -17.07 6.70 7.82
C PRO A 133 -17.10 8.18 7.44
N ARG A 134 -16.17 8.94 8.01
CA ARG A 134 -15.94 10.34 7.66
C ARG A 134 -14.97 10.44 6.50
N THR A 135 -15.12 11.47 5.68
CA THR A 135 -14.17 11.79 4.62
C THR A 135 -12.77 11.99 5.20
N THR A 136 -11.82 11.18 4.77
CA THR A 136 -10.42 11.23 5.24
C THR A 136 -9.52 11.96 4.26
N ARG A 137 -9.93 12.08 3.00
CA ARG A 137 -9.15 12.66 1.91
C ARG A 137 -10.03 13.42 0.94
N ILE A 138 -9.52 14.52 0.43
CA ILE A 138 -10.14 15.32 -0.64
C ILE A 138 -9.18 15.28 -1.82
N ASN A 139 -9.68 14.83 -2.97
CA ASN A 139 -8.93 14.69 -4.19
C ASN A 139 -9.46 15.67 -5.24
N PHE A 140 -8.54 16.34 -5.93
CA PHE A 140 -8.87 17.14 -7.09
C PHE A 140 -8.59 16.33 -8.35
N ILE A 141 -9.59 16.16 -9.20
CA ILE A 141 -9.52 15.44 -10.47
C ILE A 141 -9.45 16.49 -11.59
N GLY A 142 -8.27 16.61 -12.19
CA GLY A 142 -8.03 17.43 -13.37
C GLY A 142 -7.78 16.55 -14.59
N GLU A 143 -6.73 16.85 -15.35
CA GLU A 143 -6.36 16.07 -16.55
C GLU A 143 -5.78 14.68 -16.22
N GLU A 144 -5.29 14.46 -15.00
CA GLU A 144 -4.93 13.13 -14.49
C GLU A 144 -6.18 12.41 -13.96
N THR A 145 -6.47 11.22 -14.52
CA THR A 145 -7.55 10.34 -14.05
C THR A 145 -7.22 9.69 -12.72
N SER A 146 -8.22 9.41 -11.91
CA SER A 146 -8.04 8.49 -10.78
C SER A 146 -8.63 7.13 -11.11
N LEU A 147 -7.80 6.09 -11.11
CA LEU A 147 -8.22 4.70 -11.20
C LEU A 147 -7.97 4.05 -9.84
N ILE A 148 -9.03 3.80 -9.09
CA ILE A 148 -8.94 3.22 -7.75
C ILE A 148 -9.50 1.82 -7.72
N ASN A 149 -9.06 1.02 -6.75
CA ASN A 149 -9.75 -0.20 -6.39
C ASN A 149 -10.90 0.15 -5.43
N ALA A 150 -12.12 -0.02 -5.90
CA ALA A 150 -13.31 0.45 -5.23
C ALA A 150 -13.74 -0.38 -4.03
N THR A 151 -13.24 -1.62 -3.90
CA THR A 151 -13.82 -2.64 -2.99
C THR A 151 -12.82 -3.37 -2.10
N ASN A 152 -11.51 -3.15 -2.27
CA ASN A 152 -10.46 -3.93 -1.58
C ASN A 152 -10.21 -3.49 -0.13
N HIS A 153 -10.47 -2.25 0.22
CA HIS A 153 -10.28 -1.72 1.58
C HIS A 153 -11.38 -0.71 1.93
N LEU A 154 -11.52 -0.41 3.22
CA LEU A 154 -12.43 0.61 3.71
C LEU A 154 -11.84 2.00 3.41
N TYR A 155 -12.62 2.88 2.80
CA TYR A 155 -12.22 4.27 2.57
C TYR A 155 -13.44 5.18 2.47
N CYS A 156 -13.21 6.48 2.62
CA CYS A 156 -14.20 7.51 2.38
C CYS A 156 -13.46 8.76 1.87
N GLU A 157 -13.57 9.02 0.57
CA GLU A 157 -12.81 10.07 -0.11
C GLU A 157 -13.73 10.97 -0.92
N SER A 158 -13.45 12.26 -0.91
CA SER A 158 -14.12 13.25 -1.75
C SER A 158 -13.34 13.49 -3.03
N TYR A 159 -14.06 13.70 -4.13
CA TYR A 159 -13.52 14.00 -5.45
C TYR A 159 -14.23 15.23 -6.02
N GLY A 160 -13.47 16.23 -6.43
CA GLY A 160 -13.94 17.45 -7.09
C GLY A 160 -13.10 17.76 -8.33
N GLY A 161 -13.65 18.49 -9.30
CA GLY A 161 -12.98 18.80 -10.58
C GLY A 161 -13.67 19.96 -11.30
N ASN A 162 -13.02 20.58 -12.29
CA ASN A 162 -13.62 21.69 -13.02
C ASN A 162 -14.72 21.15 -13.95
N GLY A 163 -15.95 21.61 -13.73
CA GLY A 163 -17.10 21.21 -14.55
C GLY A 163 -17.70 19.84 -14.21
N GLY A 164 -17.34 19.28 -13.05
CA GLY A 164 -17.96 18.07 -12.49
C GLY A 164 -17.08 16.82 -12.53
N ILE A 165 -17.59 15.73 -11.96
CA ILE A 165 -16.93 14.43 -11.85
C ILE A 165 -17.75 13.35 -12.56
N THR A 166 -17.05 12.39 -13.16
CA THR A 166 -17.65 11.18 -13.71
C THR A 166 -17.19 9.94 -12.96
N LEU A 167 -18.06 8.92 -12.94
CA LEU A 167 -17.77 7.62 -12.35
C LEU A 167 -18.08 6.50 -13.35
N LEU A 168 -17.11 5.60 -13.53
CA LEU A 168 -17.28 4.38 -14.31
C LEU A 168 -16.81 3.16 -13.51
N PRO A 169 -17.73 2.35 -12.96
CA PRO A 169 -17.38 1.11 -12.27
C PRO A 169 -16.97 0.01 -13.26
N LEU A 170 -15.89 -0.69 -12.97
CA LEU A 170 -15.29 -1.74 -13.80
C LEU A 170 -15.06 -3.00 -12.94
N PRO A 171 -16.11 -3.83 -12.70
CA PRO A 171 -15.98 -5.00 -11.85
C PRO A 171 -15.12 -6.08 -12.51
N ILE A 172 -14.36 -6.80 -11.70
CA ILE A 172 -13.54 -7.92 -12.17
C ILE A 172 -14.41 -9.12 -12.59
N ASN A 173 -15.57 -9.31 -11.92
CA ASN A 173 -16.54 -10.34 -12.27
C ASN A 173 -17.89 -9.73 -12.69
N ARG A 174 -18.17 -9.75 -13.99
CA ARG A 174 -19.36 -9.14 -14.60
C ARG A 174 -20.67 -9.91 -14.36
N THR A 175 -20.57 -11.15 -13.89
CA THR A 175 -21.74 -11.97 -13.57
C THR A 175 -22.08 -11.94 -12.08
N HIS A 176 -21.09 -11.67 -11.22
CA HIS A 176 -21.22 -11.65 -9.77
C HIS A 176 -20.43 -10.47 -9.18
N TYR A 177 -21.00 -9.26 -9.29
CA TYR A 177 -20.39 -7.98 -8.87
C TYR A 177 -21.03 -7.41 -7.59
N TYR A 178 -21.52 -8.27 -6.69
CA TYR A 178 -22.22 -7.83 -5.48
C TYR A 178 -21.33 -7.07 -4.49
N SER A 179 -20.00 -7.21 -4.59
CA SER A 179 -19.02 -6.39 -3.87
C SER A 179 -19.20 -4.90 -4.11
N LEU A 180 -19.68 -4.49 -5.29
CA LEU A 180 -19.94 -3.07 -5.58
C LEU A 180 -21.08 -2.47 -4.74
N ARG A 181 -21.89 -3.28 -4.04
CA ARG A 181 -22.98 -2.79 -3.17
C ARG A 181 -22.43 -2.05 -1.94
N SER A 182 -21.21 -2.35 -1.49
CA SER A 182 -20.60 -1.71 -0.31
C SER A 182 -20.04 -0.33 -0.58
N THR A 183 -19.85 0.04 -1.85
CA THR A 183 -19.30 1.34 -2.24
C THR A 183 -20.42 2.32 -2.57
N LEU A 184 -20.67 3.24 -1.63
CA LEU A 184 -21.70 4.27 -1.71
C LEU A 184 -21.16 5.55 -2.36
N VAL A 185 -22.04 6.28 -3.02
CA VAL A 185 -21.76 7.56 -3.67
C VAL A 185 -22.69 8.63 -3.10
N PHE A 186 -22.09 9.72 -2.63
CA PHE A 186 -22.78 10.91 -2.14
C PHE A 186 -22.39 12.11 -3.01
N GLN A 187 -23.29 13.07 -3.15
CA GLN A 187 -23.00 14.39 -3.71
C GLN A 187 -22.64 15.35 -2.57
N GLY A 188 -21.55 16.08 -2.71
CA GLY A 188 -21.00 17.00 -1.70
C GLY A 188 -19.54 16.67 -1.33
N HIS A 189 -19.05 17.31 -0.26
CA HIS A 189 -17.66 17.15 0.21
C HIS A 189 -17.52 16.12 1.35
N ASP A 190 -18.62 15.75 2.01
CA ASP A 190 -18.60 14.81 3.13
C ASP A 190 -19.87 13.93 3.20
N THR A 191 -19.81 12.89 4.04
CA THR A 191 -20.92 11.95 4.28
C THR A 191 -21.92 12.43 5.33
N ASP A 192 -21.60 13.47 6.10
CA ASP A 192 -22.45 14.00 7.18
C ASP A 192 -23.52 14.96 6.62
N ASN A 193 -23.16 15.76 5.62
CA ASN A 193 -23.96 16.76 4.93
C ASN A 193 -24.24 16.41 3.46
N GLY A 194 -23.52 15.42 2.91
CA GLY A 194 -23.69 14.98 1.54
C GLY A 194 -25.02 14.29 1.27
N ILE A 195 -25.52 14.45 0.05
CA ILE A 195 -26.76 13.83 -0.41
C ILE A 195 -26.41 12.45 -0.96
N TYR A 196 -26.89 11.39 -0.34
CA TYR A 196 -26.72 10.04 -0.89
C TYR A 196 -27.36 9.93 -2.27
N ILE A 197 -26.62 9.39 -3.24
CA ILE A 197 -27.10 9.24 -4.61
C ILE A 197 -27.41 7.78 -4.92
N SER A 198 -26.40 6.91 -4.82
CA SER A 198 -26.50 5.51 -5.19
C SER A 198 -25.30 4.71 -4.70
N ASN A 199 -25.17 3.45 -5.13
CA ASN A 199 -23.97 2.64 -4.95
C ASN A 199 -23.40 2.20 -6.31
N LEU A 200 -22.14 1.77 -6.33
CA LEU A 200 -21.49 1.39 -7.58
C LEU A 200 -22.16 0.19 -8.27
N PHE A 201 -22.84 -0.68 -7.53
CA PHE A 201 -23.58 -1.82 -8.11
C PHE A 201 -24.71 -1.32 -9.03
N LEU A 202 -25.49 -0.34 -8.57
CA LEU A 202 -26.57 0.27 -9.36
C LEU A 202 -26.03 1.13 -10.50
N LEU A 203 -24.99 1.93 -10.25
CA LEU A 203 -24.36 2.71 -11.30
C LEU A 203 -23.84 1.81 -12.43
N TYR A 204 -23.21 0.67 -12.10
CA TYR A 204 -22.75 -0.31 -13.07
C TYR A 204 -23.89 -0.96 -13.88
N GLN A 205 -25.07 -1.13 -13.29
CA GLN A 205 -26.24 -1.68 -13.99
C GLN A 205 -26.79 -0.74 -15.08
N THR A 206 -26.57 0.57 -14.96
CA THR A 206 -26.99 1.54 -15.97
C THR A 206 -26.24 1.38 -17.30
N LYS A 207 -25.03 0.78 -17.27
CA LYS A 207 -24.10 0.68 -18.42
C LYS A 207 -23.74 2.04 -19.03
N LYS A 208 -23.83 3.11 -18.24
CA LYS A 208 -23.52 4.48 -18.65
C LYS A 208 -22.52 5.09 -17.70
N LEU A 209 -21.77 6.06 -18.21
CA LEU A 209 -20.96 6.95 -17.39
C LEU A 209 -21.90 7.73 -16.46
N TYR A 210 -21.68 7.64 -15.15
CA TYR A 210 -22.35 8.52 -14.21
C TYR A 210 -21.66 9.87 -14.23
N ILE A 211 -22.42 10.96 -14.26
CA ILE A 211 -21.90 12.33 -14.36
C ILE A 211 -22.57 13.16 -13.27
N ASN A 212 -21.76 13.91 -12.51
CA ASN A 212 -22.23 14.82 -11.49
C ASN A 212 -21.55 16.18 -11.67
N GLU A 213 -22.32 17.27 -11.63
CA GLU A 213 -21.78 18.63 -11.79
C GLU A 213 -21.09 19.16 -10.53
N TYR A 214 -21.25 18.46 -9.41
CA TYR A 214 -20.69 18.82 -8.11
C TYR A 214 -19.62 17.82 -7.68
N ASP A 215 -18.93 18.15 -6.60
CA ASP A 215 -18.10 17.20 -5.87
C ASP A 215 -18.92 16.00 -5.42
N ILE A 216 -18.24 14.87 -5.34
CA ILE A 216 -18.81 13.62 -4.85
C ILE A 216 -17.96 13.07 -3.72
N VAL A 217 -18.56 12.22 -2.89
CA VAL A 217 -17.85 11.37 -1.94
C VAL A 217 -18.12 9.92 -2.32
N VAL A 218 -17.05 9.13 -2.42
CA VAL A 218 -17.12 7.68 -2.60
C VAL A 218 -16.65 7.03 -1.31
N ALA A 219 -17.50 6.15 -0.75
CA ALA A 219 -17.23 5.49 0.51
C ALA A 219 -17.43 3.98 0.38
N ASN A 220 -16.35 3.20 0.52
CA ASN A 220 -16.45 1.75 0.64
C ASN A 220 -16.61 1.33 2.10
N LEU A 221 -17.74 0.71 2.40
CA LEU A 221 -18.15 0.34 3.75
C LEU A 221 -17.73 -1.07 4.16
N GLU A 222 -17.24 -1.89 3.21
CA GLU A 222 -16.75 -3.24 3.49
C GLU A 222 -15.65 -3.68 2.51
N ALA A 223 -14.55 -4.18 3.04
CA ALA A 223 -13.48 -4.77 2.24
C ALA A 223 -13.87 -6.17 1.77
N SER A 224 -13.87 -6.41 0.45
CA SER A 224 -14.26 -7.70 -0.15
C SER A 224 -13.09 -8.51 -0.72
N ASN A 225 -11.85 -8.00 -0.60
CA ASN A 225 -10.64 -8.50 -1.28
C ASN A 225 -10.79 -8.64 -2.81
N LYS A 226 -11.85 -8.07 -3.40
CA LYS A 226 -12.05 -8.01 -4.85
C LYS A 226 -11.28 -6.84 -5.43
N GLN A 227 -10.91 -6.98 -6.70
CA GLN A 227 -10.20 -5.96 -7.47
C GLN A 227 -11.16 -5.26 -8.43
N ASP A 228 -12.34 -4.87 -7.94
CA ASP A 228 -13.27 -4.07 -8.74
C ASP A 228 -12.72 -2.65 -8.84
N LEU A 229 -12.56 -2.15 -10.07
CA LEU A 229 -11.98 -0.84 -10.31
C LEU A 229 -13.08 0.22 -10.43
N LEU A 230 -12.73 1.45 -10.09
CA LEU A 230 -13.55 2.63 -10.35
C LEU A 230 -12.67 3.67 -11.04
N LEU A 231 -13.06 4.04 -12.25
CA LEU A 231 -12.47 5.15 -12.98
C LEU A 231 -13.23 6.44 -12.63
N ILE A 232 -12.50 7.44 -12.18
CA ILE A 232 -12.98 8.77 -11.78
C ILE A 232 -12.26 9.80 -12.64
N GLN A 233 -13.03 10.63 -13.33
CA GLN A 233 -12.49 11.62 -14.26
C GLN A 233 -13.25 12.93 -14.19
N GLU A 234 -12.64 13.98 -14.73
CA GLU A 234 -13.26 15.28 -14.85
C GLU A 234 -14.29 15.28 -16.00
N ALA A 235 -15.51 15.77 -15.73
CA ALA A 235 -16.62 15.62 -16.68
C ALA A 235 -16.50 16.49 -17.93
N GLN A 236 -15.78 17.61 -17.85
CA GLN A 236 -15.74 18.62 -18.92
C GLN A 236 -15.34 18.05 -20.30
N ASN A 237 -14.44 17.07 -20.33
CA ASN A 237 -13.87 16.53 -21.57
C ASN A 237 -14.53 15.23 -22.06
N ILE A 238 -15.32 14.55 -21.21
CA ILE A 238 -15.84 13.21 -21.52
C ILE A 238 -17.33 13.03 -21.28
N LYS A 239 -18.07 14.08 -20.92
CA LYS A 239 -19.53 14.01 -20.65
C LYS A 239 -20.38 13.41 -21.78
N ASN A 240 -19.87 13.44 -23.03
CA ASN A 240 -20.56 12.92 -24.21
C ASN A 240 -19.90 11.65 -24.77
N VAL A 241 -19.03 11.01 -24.01
CA VAL A 241 -18.25 9.84 -24.43
C VAL A 241 -18.92 8.56 -23.93
N THR A 242 -19.00 7.56 -24.80
CA THR A 242 -19.35 6.19 -24.41
C THR A 242 -18.11 5.32 -24.51
N TYR A 243 -17.80 4.58 -23.44
CA TYR A 243 -16.64 3.69 -23.43
C TYR A 243 -16.99 2.29 -23.89
N VAL A 244 -16.17 1.78 -24.81
CA VAL A 244 -16.05 0.35 -25.07
C VAL A 244 -14.86 -0.14 -24.27
N GLU A 245 -15.11 -1.04 -23.34
CA GLU A 245 -14.07 -1.52 -22.43
C GLU A 245 -13.26 -2.66 -23.06
N LEU A 246 -11.93 -2.56 -23.01
CA LEU A 246 -11.06 -3.69 -23.32
C LEU A 246 -10.98 -4.61 -22.10
N ILE A 247 -11.53 -5.82 -22.25
CA ILE A 247 -11.54 -6.84 -21.20
C ILE A 247 -10.39 -7.82 -21.46
N PRO A 248 -9.45 -7.99 -20.52
CA PRO A 248 -8.41 -8.98 -20.68
C PRO A 248 -8.93 -10.40 -20.60
N GLU A 249 -8.51 -11.22 -21.56
CA GLU A 249 -8.67 -12.66 -21.52
C GLU A 249 -7.28 -13.32 -21.65
N PRO A 250 -6.77 -13.97 -20.58
CA PRO A 250 -5.48 -14.64 -20.65
C PRO A 250 -5.47 -15.69 -21.76
N HIS A 251 -4.39 -15.70 -22.55
CA HIS A 251 -4.15 -16.70 -23.63
C HIS A 251 -5.10 -16.62 -24.83
N SER A 252 -5.85 -15.53 -25.01
CA SER A 252 -6.65 -15.30 -26.21
C SER A 252 -6.32 -13.95 -26.86
N ASN A 253 -6.68 -13.84 -28.14
CA ASN A 253 -6.72 -12.56 -28.81
C ASN A 253 -8.11 -11.97 -28.57
N VAL A 254 -8.16 -10.75 -28.04
CA VAL A 254 -9.42 -10.04 -27.84
C VAL A 254 -9.58 -9.02 -28.94
N THR A 255 -10.70 -9.12 -29.66
CA THR A 255 -11.07 -8.19 -30.72
C THR A 255 -12.18 -7.28 -30.22
N VAL A 256 -11.95 -5.96 -30.28
CA VAL A 256 -12.92 -4.95 -29.82
C VAL A 256 -13.19 -3.96 -30.94
N THR A 257 -14.45 -3.61 -31.15
CA THR A 257 -14.85 -2.62 -32.17
C THR A 257 -15.38 -1.36 -31.49
N VAL A 258 -14.85 -0.21 -31.89
CA VAL A 258 -15.32 1.13 -31.51
C VAL A 258 -15.98 1.78 -32.72
N ASN A 259 -17.13 2.42 -32.54
CA ASN A 259 -17.90 2.99 -33.64
C ASN A 259 -18.48 4.38 -33.31
N SER A 260 -17.74 5.42 -33.68
CA SER A 260 -18.08 6.81 -33.35
C SER A 260 -18.98 7.53 -34.38
N HIS A 261 -19.73 6.82 -35.23
CA HIS A 261 -20.53 7.47 -36.29
C HIS A 261 -21.71 8.34 -35.77
N LYS A 262 -22.20 8.10 -34.54
CA LYS A 262 -23.36 8.81 -33.97
C LYS A 262 -23.09 9.48 -32.62
N THR A 263 -22.26 8.85 -31.80
CA THR A 263 -21.85 9.30 -30.47
C THR A 263 -20.35 9.11 -30.38
N GLN A 264 -19.65 9.99 -29.66
CA GLN A 264 -18.21 9.84 -29.49
C GLN A 264 -17.96 8.58 -28.65
N GLU A 265 -17.33 7.57 -29.26
CA GLU A 265 -16.93 6.35 -28.58
C GLU A 265 -15.41 6.30 -28.43
N ALA A 266 -14.96 5.72 -27.32
CA ALA A 266 -13.56 5.49 -27.04
C ALA A 266 -13.33 4.07 -26.54
N LEU A 267 -12.22 3.46 -26.94
CA LEU A 267 -11.73 2.24 -26.30
C LEU A 267 -11.08 2.60 -24.97
N LEU A 268 -11.55 2.01 -23.89
CA LEU A 268 -10.95 2.14 -22.57
C LEU A 268 -10.07 0.94 -22.26
N ILE A 269 -8.80 1.19 -21.99
CA ILE A 269 -7.84 0.20 -21.50
C ILE A 269 -7.48 0.57 -20.06
N ALA A 270 -8.15 -0.05 -19.09
CA ALA A 270 -8.01 0.28 -17.67
C ALA A 270 -7.40 -0.84 -16.81
N TYR A 271 -7.38 -2.08 -17.31
CA TYR A 271 -6.85 -3.20 -16.53
C TYR A 271 -5.31 -3.21 -16.54
N GLN A 272 -4.74 -3.46 -15.36
CA GLN A 272 -3.29 -3.46 -15.12
C GLN A 272 -2.64 -4.78 -15.57
N VAL A 273 -2.79 -5.11 -16.85
CA VAL A 273 -2.13 -6.25 -17.49
C VAL A 273 -1.39 -5.77 -18.73
N ASN A 274 -0.28 -6.43 -19.06
CA ASN A 274 0.45 -6.11 -20.28
C ASN A 274 -0.37 -6.60 -21.47
N GLN A 275 -0.73 -5.66 -22.35
CA GLN A 275 -1.44 -5.95 -23.59
C GLN A 275 -0.73 -5.33 -24.78
N THR A 276 -0.74 -6.04 -25.90
CA THR A 276 -0.14 -5.59 -27.14
C THR A 276 -1.22 -5.48 -28.20
N LEU A 277 -1.41 -4.29 -28.78
CA LEU A 277 -2.21 -4.14 -29.99
C LEU A 277 -1.41 -4.71 -31.16
N VAL A 278 -1.93 -5.75 -31.79
CA VAL A 278 -1.25 -6.51 -32.84
C VAL A 278 -1.89 -6.32 -34.21
N ASP A 279 -3.16 -5.93 -34.27
CA ASP A 279 -3.86 -5.63 -35.52
C ASP A 279 -4.92 -4.55 -35.35
N VAL A 280 -5.19 -3.80 -36.43
CA VAL A 280 -6.26 -2.81 -36.48
C VAL A 280 -6.92 -2.78 -37.86
N GLN A 281 -8.25 -2.82 -37.87
CA GLN A 281 -9.08 -2.62 -39.06
C GLN A 281 -9.87 -1.33 -38.91
N MET A 282 -9.56 -0.34 -39.74
CA MET A 282 -10.22 0.96 -39.72
C MET A 282 -10.40 1.53 -41.13
N ASP A 283 -11.37 2.42 -41.29
CA ASP A 283 -11.61 3.14 -42.56
C ASP A 283 -10.43 4.05 -42.92
N ASN A 284 -10.22 4.31 -44.21
CA ASN A 284 -9.10 5.15 -44.65
C ASN A 284 -9.22 6.62 -44.20
N SER A 285 -10.44 7.08 -43.93
CA SER A 285 -10.72 8.42 -43.38
C SER A 285 -10.75 8.47 -41.85
N ALA A 286 -10.64 7.32 -41.18
CA ALA A 286 -10.65 7.26 -39.72
C ALA A 286 -9.29 7.67 -39.15
N THR A 287 -9.33 8.21 -37.94
CA THR A 287 -8.17 8.49 -37.11
C THR A 287 -8.37 7.89 -35.73
N VAL A 288 -7.27 7.50 -35.09
CA VAL A 288 -7.22 7.02 -33.72
C VAL A 288 -6.35 7.99 -32.92
N THR A 289 -6.90 8.61 -31.89
CA THR A 289 -6.15 9.49 -30.99
C THR A 289 -5.98 8.81 -29.65
N LEU A 290 -4.72 8.73 -29.21
CA LEU A 290 -4.31 8.06 -27.99
C LEU A 290 -4.11 9.07 -26.86
N TYR A 291 -4.70 8.77 -25.69
CA TYR A 291 -4.50 9.51 -24.45
C TYR A 291 -4.07 8.58 -23.32
N TYR A 292 -3.15 9.03 -22.48
CA TYR A 292 -2.77 8.41 -21.21
C TYR A 292 -3.46 9.13 -20.06
N GLY A 293 -4.75 8.86 -19.86
CA GLY A 293 -5.60 9.54 -18.87
C GLY A 293 -6.80 10.24 -19.50
N SER A 294 -7.28 11.31 -18.84
CA SER A 294 -8.49 12.03 -19.24
C SER A 294 -8.15 12.84 -20.49
N PRO A 295 -8.97 12.82 -21.55
CA PRO A 295 -8.69 13.56 -22.78
C PRO A 295 -8.43 15.05 -22.50
N GLY A 296 -7.22 15.50 -22.80
CA GLY A 296 -6.72 16.83 -22.47
C GLY A 296 -5.41 17.13 -23.19
N GLY A 297 -4.88 18.33 -22.99
CA GLY A 297 -3.60 18.72 -23.61
C GLY A 297 -2.42 17.96 -23.02
N PHE A 298 -2.46 17.65 -21.72
CA PHE A 298 -1.36 17.01 -21.00
C PHE A 298 -1.35 15.48 -21.13
N SER A 299 -2.50 14.85 -21.39
CA SER A 299 -2.62 13.40 -21.56
C SER A 299 -2.55 12.94 -23.02
N PHE A 300 -2.57 13.88 -23.97
CA PHE A 300 -2.46 13.60 -25.39
C PHE A 300 -1.08 13.02 -25.71
N ASP A 301 -1.06 11.86 -26.38
CA ASP A 301 0.17 11.32 -26.95
C ASP A 301 0.22 11.58 -28.45
N LYS A 302 -0.67 10.93 -29.21
CA LYS A 302 -0.59 10.95 -30.68
C LYS A 302 -1.90 10.63 -31.37
N THR A 303 -2.10 11.26 -32.53
CA THR A 303 -3.13 10.88 -33.49
C THR A 303 -2.52 10.10 -34.65
N TYR A 304 -3.07 8.92 -34.92
CA TYR A 304 -2.70 8.08 -36.05
C TYR A 304 -3.80 8.07 -37.11
N ASN A 305 -3.41 8.16 -38.38
CA ASN A 305 -4.22 7.66 -39.48
C ASN A 305 -3.94 6.16 -39.69
N LYS A 306 -4.73 5.49 -40.54
CA LYS A 306 -4.60 4.05 -40.80
C LYS A 306 -3.18 3.60 -41.14
N THR A 307 -2.53 4.26 -42.10
CA THR A 307 -1.18 3.89 -42.56
C THR A 307 -0.15 4.04 -41.44
N ALA A 308 -0.22 5.14 -40.68
CA ALA A 308 0.68 5.40 -39.57
C ALA A 308 0.47 4.41 -38.42
N LEU A 309 -0.78 4.04 -38.10
CA LEU A 309 -1.07 3.09 -37.02
C LEU A 309 -0.56 1.69 -37.38
N LEU A 310 -0.87 1.19 -38.59
CA LEU A 310 -0.40 -0.11 -39.06
C LEU A 310 1.13 -0.21 -39.07
N SER A 311 1.82 0.88 -39.41
CA SER A 311 3.29 0.93 -39.39
C SER A 311 3.88 0.97 -37.98
N ALA A 312 3.09 1.36 -36.98
CA ALA A 312 3.50 1.44 -35.58
C ALA A 312 3.23 0.14 -34.80
N LEU A 313 2.50 -0.82 -35.38
CA LEU A 313 2.23 -2.11 -34.75
C LEU A 313 3.49 -3.00 -34.73
N PRO A 314 3.69 -3.82 -33.68
CA PRO A 314 2.84 -3.93 -32.49
C PRO A 314 3.03 -2.77 -31.50
N LEU A 315 1.93 -2.27 -30.93
CA LEU A 315 1.95 -1.23 -29.89
C LEU A 315 1.71 -1.86 -28.52
N GLN A 316 2.67 -1.68 -27.60
CA GLN A 316 2.56 -2.18 -26.23
C GLN A 316 1.97 -1.11 -25.31
N PHE A 317 1.04 -1.53 -24.45
CA PHE A 317 0.46 -0.68 -23.42
C PHE A 317 0.78 -1.25 -22.04
N ASP A 318 1.71 -0.59 -21.36
CA ASP A 318 2.13 -0.89 -19.99
C ASP A 318 1.30 -0.04 -19.01
N ASN A 319 0.05 -0.42 -18.76
CA ASN A 319 -0.88 0.36 -17.92
C ASN A 319 -0.62 0.19 -16.40
N PHE A 320 0.63 0.40 -15.96
CA PHE A 320 1.00 0.34 -14.55
C PHE A 320 0.60 1.63 -13.81
N GLY A 321 -0.68 1.73 -13.45
CA GLY A 321 -1.20 2.80 -12.57
C GLY A 321 -1.99 3.91 -13.28
N GLY A 322 -2.17 3.83 -14.60
CA GLY A 322 -2.97 4.77 -15.39
C GLY A 322 -3.97 4.08 -16.30
N VAL A 323 -4.83 4.85 -16.95
CA VAL A 323 -5.73 4.39 -18.02
C VAL A 323 -5.23 4.87 -19.37
N THR A 324 -5.47 4.07 -20.39
CA THR A 324 -5.24 4.47 -21.78
C THR A 324 -6.58 4.53 -22.49
N GLU A 325 -6.83 5.62 -23.21
CA GLU A 325 -8.06 5.85 -23.97
C GLU A 325 -7.74 6.06 -25.45
N LEU A 326 -8.45 5.34 -26.33
CA LEU A 326 -8.33 5.50 -27.78
C LEU A 326 -9.62 6.04 -28.38
N PHE A 327 -9.58 7.29 -28.83
CA PHE A 327 -10.69 7.96 -29.51
C PHE A 327 -10.64 7.70 -31.00
N VAL A 328 -11.76 7.23 -31.55
CA VAL A 328 -11.89 6.91 -32.97
C VAL A 328 -12.85 7.90 -33.61
N THR A 329 -12.52 8.44 -34.79
CA THR A 329 -13.41 9.38 -35.51
C THR A 329 -14.48 8.71 -36.38
N ALA A 330 -14.35 7.40 -36.62
CA ALA A 330 -15.32 6.57 -37.33
C ALA A 330 -15.34 5.16 -36.71
N LYS A 331 -15.26 4.10 -37.52
CA LYS A 331 -15.19 2.72 -37.04
C LYS A 331 -13.74 2.21 -37.05
N ALA A 332 -13.33 1.60 -35.94
CA ALA A 332 -12.09 0.84 -35.85
C ALA A 332 -12.29 -0.44 -35.03
N THR A 333 -11.70 -1.53 -35.48
CA THR A 333 -11.65 -2.82 -34.80
C THR A 333 -10.19 -3.09 -34.43
N PHE A 334 -9.94 -3.27 -33.14
CA PHE A 334 -8.62 -3.47 -32.55
C PHE A 334 -8.47 -4.92 -32.08
N THR A 335 -7.32 -5.53 -32.35
CA THR A 335 -7.01 -6.88 -31.88
C THR A 335 -5.83 -6.82 -30.92
N PHE A 336 -6.06 -7.24 -29.68
CA PHE A 336 -5.05 -7.29 -28.62
C PHE A 336 -4.63 -8.72 -28.33
N GLU A 337 -3.33 -8.92 -28.11
CA GLU A 337 -2.75 -10.16 -27.61
C GLU A 337 -2.33 -9.98 -26.14
N TYR A 338 -2.67 -10.97 -25.30
CA TYR A 338 -2.31 -11.02 -23.88
C TYR A 338 -1.28 -12.10 -23.60
N PHE A 339 -0.11 -11.69 -23.11
CA PHE A 339 0.94 -12.60 -22.71
C PHE A 339 0.86 -12.88 -21.20
N VAL A 340 0.62 -14.14 -20.84
CA VAL A 340 1.07 -14.67 -19.55
C VAL A 340 2.47 -15.21 -19.77
N SER A 341 3.43 -14.81 -18.94
CA SER A 341 4.77 -15.42 -18.94
C SER A 341 4.66 -16.90 -18.55
N ILE A 342 4.58 -17.79 -19.54
CA ILE A 342 4.54 -19.25 -19.37
C ILE A 342 5.99 -19.75 -19.29
N TYR A 343 6.39 -20.34 -18.14
CA TYR A 343 7.43 -21.37 -18.12
C TYR A 343 6.73 -22.74 -18.09
N LEU A 344 7.06 -23.58 -19.07
CA LEU A 344 6.37 -24.79 -19.49
C LEU A 344 6.09 -25.82 -18.39
N GLN A 345 4.88 -26.39 -18.43
CA GLN A 345 4.57 -27.72 -17.91
C GLN A 345 5.23 -28.81 -18.79
N SER A 346 5.91 -29.77 -18.15
CA SER A 346 6.18 -31.08 -18.75
C SER A 346 5.72 -32.18 -17.80
N LYS A 347 4.92 -33.09 -18.34
CA LYS A 347 4.37 -34.28 -17.69
C LYS A 347 5.49 -35.28 -17.39
N MET A 348 5.51 -35.86 -16.18
CA MET A 348 5.77 -37.30 -16.04
C MET A 348 5.18 -37.83 -14.72
N PHE A 349 4.41 -38.90 -14.84
CA PHE A 349 3.70 -39.62 -13.78
C PHE A 349 4.40 -40.96 -13.51
N LEU A 350 4.39 -41.39 -12.24
CA LEU A 350 4.73 -42.71 -11.66
C LEU A 350 6.21 -43.19 -11.71
N LEU A 351 6.80 -43.47 -10.53
CA LEU A 351 6.70 -44.78 -9.86
C LEU A 351 7.34 -44.72 -8.45
N LEU A 352 6.65 -45.26 -7.44
CA LEU A 352 7.22 -45.58 -6.14
C LEU A 352 8.34 -46.62 -6.28
N LEU A 353 9.43 -46.51 -5.50
CA LEU A 353 9.95 -47.63 -4.73
C LEU A 353 10.87 -47.11 -3.60
N ALA A 354 10.59 -47.54 -2.37
CA ALA A 354 11.38 -47.26 -1.19
C ALA A 354 12.70 -48.04 -1.20
N ILE A 355 13.82 -47.37 -0.91
CA ILE A 355 15.04 -48.00 -0.39
C ILE A 355 15.57 -47.14 0.76
N VAL A 356 15.71 -47.78 1.92
CA VAL A 356 16.26 -47.25 3.16
C VAL A 356 17.79 -47.20 3.08
N SER A 357 18.38 -46.24 3.79
CA SER A 357 19.80 -46.10 4.20
C SER A 357 20.79 -45.47 3.22
N THR A 358 21.07 -44.18 3.42
CA THR A 358 22.29 -43.65 4.06
C THR A 358 22.20 -42.12 4.06
N VAL A 359 22.39 -41.48 5.22
CA VAL A 359 22.42 -40.01 5.34
C VAL A 359 23.72 -39.52 4.70
N SER A 360 23.65 -39.27 3.41
CA SER A 360 24.61 -38.49 2.65
C SER A 360 24.02 -37.09 2.50
N ALA A 361 24.74 -36.09 2.99
CA ALA A 361 24.47 -34.68 2.72
C ALA A 361 24.72 -34.38 1.23
N ALA A 362 23.83 -34.84 0.37
CA ALA A 362 23.85 -34.62 -1.08
C ALA A 362 22.48 -34.09 -1.49
N GLY A 363 22.36 -32.76 -1.61
CA GLY A 363 21.12 -32.13 -2.08
C GLY A 363 21.22 -30.63 -2.33
N ASN A 364 22.09 -29.90 -1.63
CA ASN A 364 22.25 -28.45 -1.82
C ASN A 364 23.69 -28.14 -2.25
N THR A 365 23.93 -28.13 -3.57
CA THR A 365 25.25 -27.76 -4.11
C THR A 365 25.38 -26.23 -4.12
N CYS A 366 26.40 -25.72 -3.44
CA CYS A 366 26.81 -24.32 -3.53
C CYS A 366 27.23 -24.01 -4.97
N LYS A 367 26.53 -23.06 -5.60
CA LYS A 367 26.79 -22.61 -6.98
C LYS A 367 26.80 -21.10 -7.05
N THR A 368 27.43 -20.54 -8.06
CA THR A 368 27.37 -19.11 -8.38
C THR A 368 26.26 -18.84 -9.39
N GLY A 369 25.61 -17.68 -9.27
CA GLY A 369 24.61 -17.21 -10.22
C GLY A 369 23.23 -17.87 -10.09
N ASN A 370 22.86 -18.40 -8.92
CA ASN A 370 21.52 -18.94 -8.72
C ASN A 370 20.49 -17.81 -8.83
N VAL A 371 19.48 -17.95 -9.69
CA VAL A 371 18.38 -16.97 -9.76
C VAL A 371 17.27 -17.41 -8.82
N VAL A 372 16.85 -16.51 -7.93
CA VAL A 372 15.75 -16.74 -6.98
C VAL A 372 14.63 -15.78 -7.29
N ASN A 373 13.46 -16.32 -7.59
CA ASN A 373 12.25 -15.55 -7.83
C ASN A 373 11.25 -15.78 -6.69
N ARG A 374 10.40 -14.78 -6.43
CA ARG A 374 9.27 -14.92 -5.51
C ARG A 374 8.37 -16.08 -5.92
N PHE A 375 8.04 -16.98 -5.01
CA PHE A 375 7.06 -18.04 -5.26
C PHE A 375 5.63 -17.49 -5.35
N VAL A 376 4.82 -18.07 -6.23
CA VAL A 376 3.41 -17.65 -6.45
C VAL A 376 2.57 -17.79 -5.18
N ASN A 377 2.85 -18.81 -4.36
CA ASN A 377 2.13 -19.11 -3.12
C ASN A 377 2.62 -18.31 -1.89
N SER A 378 3.50 -17.31 -2.08
CA SER A 378 4.08 -16.49 -0.99
C SER A 378 4.86 -17.26 0.08
N GLN A 379 5.28 -18.51 -0.20
CA GLN A 379 6.11 -19.28 0.72
C GLN A 379 7.53 -18.69 0.84
N PRO A 380 8.19 -18.81 2.00
CA PRO A 380 9.58 -18.40 2.13
C PRO A 380 10.49 -19.25 1.25
N TYR A 381 11.54 -18.64 0.72
CA TYR A 381 12.65 -19.35 0.10
C TYR A 381 13.72 -19.62 1.16
N TYR A 382 14.10 -20.88 1.32
CA TYR A 382 15.17 -21.31 2.23
C TYR A 382 16.36 -21.82 1.44
N TRP A 383 17.55 -21.47 1.91
CA TRP A 383 18.77 -22.14 1.50
C TRP A 383 19.62 -22.47 2.73
N PRO A 384 20.13 -23.72 2.84
CA PRO A 384 19.76 -24.89 2.05
C PRO A 384 18.26 -25.22 2.14
N THR A 385 17.67 -25.87 1.13
CA THR A 385 16.21 -26.16 1.10
C THR A 385 15.72 -27.06 2.24
N THR A 386 16.64 -27.80 2.86
CA THR A 386 16.40 -28.69 4.00
C THR A 386 16.54 -27.99 5.35
N TRP A 387 16.89 -26.70 5.36
CA TRP A 387 17.12 -25.92 6.57
C TRP A 387 15.92 -24.99 6.85
N ASN A 388 15.60 -24.80 8.12
CA ASN A 388 14.72 -23.77 8.64
C ASN A 388 15.24 -23.21 9.98
N GLU A 389 14.58 -22.19 10.51
CA GLU A 389 15.03 -21.43 11.68
C GLU A 389 15.09 -22.23 12.98
N ASN A 390 14.43 -23.39 13.04
CA ASN A 390 14.44 -24.28 14.22
C ASN A 390 15.60 -25.28 14.19
N GLN A 391 16.42 -25.27 13.13
CA GLN A 391 17.56 -26.16 12.95
C GLN A 391 18.87 -25.40 13.11
N THR A 392 19.91 -26.12 13.54
CA THR A 392 21.26 -25.58 13.58
C THR A 392 21.71 -25.15 12.18
N THR A 393 22.44 -24.03 12.11
CA THR A 393 22.94 -23.50 10.85
C THR A 393 23.85 -24.52 10.17
N PRO A 394 23.59 -24.89 8.91
CA PRO A 394 24.38 -25.89 8.21
C PRO A 394 25.82 -25.43 8.00
N SER A 395 26.74 -26.38 8.01
CA SER A 395 28.16 -26.14 7.70
C SER A 395 28.36 -25.90 6.20
N LEU A 396 29.18 -24.91 5.88
CA LEU A 396 29.72 -24.63 4.56
C LEU A 396 31.19 -25.04 4.53
N ALA A 397 31.53 -25.98 3.64
CA ALA A 397 32.89 -26.49 3.49
C ALA A 397 33.87 -25.38 3.09
N LYS A 398 35.16 -25.60 3.35
CA LYS A 398 36.24 -24.68 2.96
C LYS A 398 36.22 -24.39 1.44
N ASP A 399 36.64 -23.18 1.05
CA ASP A 399 36.85 -22.78 -0.34
C ASP A 399 35.59 -22.86 -1.21
N GLN A 400 34.41 -22.65 -0.61
CA GLN A 400 33.16 -22.56 -1.34
C GLN A 400 32.90 -21.11 -1.76
N THR A 401 32.28 -20.94 -2.93
CA THR A 401 31.80 -19.64 -3.38
C THR A 401 30.41 -19.82 -3.99
N CYS A 402 29.42 -19.21 -3.36
CA CYS A 402 28.03 -19.28 -3.75
C CYS A 402 27.51 -17.88 -4.04
N SER A 403 26.57 -17.74 -4.98
CA SER A 403 25.84 -16.49 -5.14
C SER A 403 24.41 -16.70 -5.63
N TRP A 404 23.55 -15.78 -5.22
CA TRP A 404 22.14 -15.72 -5.55
C TRP A 404 21.81 -14.32 -6.05
N ILE A 405 21.15 -14.26 -7.20
CA ILE A 405 20.51 -13.06 -7.73
C ILE A 405 19.03 -13.21 -7.43
N VAL A 406 18.54 -12.38 -6.52
CA VAL A 406 17.17 -12.44 -6.03
C VAL A 406 16.37 -11.34 -6.72
N THR A 407 15.29 -11.71 -7.40
CA THR A 407 14.38 -10.75 -8.01
C THR A 407 13.33 -10.29 -7.00
N VAL A 408 13.03 -9.00 -7.03
CA VAL A 408 12.01 -8.38 -6.19
C VAL A 408 10.99 -7.73 -7.12
N PRO A 409 9.77 -8.29 -7.24
CA PRO A 409 8.75 -7.73 -8.13
C PRO A 409 8.38 -6.29 -7.75
N LYS A 410 7.94 -5.50 -8.73
CA LYS A 410 7.39 -4.15 -8.48
C LYS A 410 6.21 -4.27 -7.49
N GLY A 411 6.14 -3.33 -6.54
CA GLY A 411 5.15 -3.35 -5.45
C GLY A 411 5.49 -4.27 -4.27
N TYR A 412 6.62 -4.97 -4.30
CA TYR A 412 7.10 -5.80 -3.20
C TYR A 412 8.47 -5.35 -2.69
N TYR A 413 8.78 -5.70 -1.45
CA TYR A 413 10.15 -5.74 -0.93
C TYR A 413 10.49 -7.16 -0.49
N ALA A 414 11.77 -7.50 -0.51
CA ALA A 414 12.28 -8.76 0.02
C ALA A 414 12.90 -8.56 1.40
N LYS A 415 12.52 -9.40 2.35
CA LYS A 415 13.13 -9.54 3.68
C LYS A 415 14.05 -10.75 3.67
N LEU A 416 15.35 -10.52 3.82
CA LEU A 416 16.40 -11.53 3.90
C LEU A 416 16.87 -11.68 5.34
N SER A 417 16.79 -12.88 5.90
CA SER A 417 17.39 -13.23 7.19
C SER A 417 18.50 -14.24 6.98
N ILE A 418 19.70 -13.94 7.46
CA ILE A 418 20.88 -14.79 7.31
C ILE A 418 21.23 -15.39 8.68
N SER A 419 21.49 -16.69 8.72
CA SER A 419 22.12 -17.36 9.84
C SER A 419 23.48 -17.86 9.37
N GLY A 420 24.57 -17.37 9.95
CA GLY A 420 25.88 -17.80 9.52
C GLY A 420 27.02 -17.16 10.29
N ASN A 421 28.15 -17.84 10.31
CA ASN A 421 29.36 -17.34 10.92
C ASN A 421 30.60 -17.83 10.16
N THR A 422 31.55 -16.93 9.93
CA THR A 422 32.86 -17.27 9.38
C THR A 422 33.89 -17.38 10.51
N THR A 423 34.85 -18.28 10.38
CA THR A 423 35.87 -18.51 11.42
C THR A 423 37.19 -17.79 11.12
N ASP A 424 37.31 -17.15 9.96
CA ASP A 424 38.50 -16.47 9.49
C ASP A 424 38.23 -15.03 9.03
N LYS A 425 39.31 -14.27 8.86
CA LYS A 425 39.28 -12.85 8.50
C LYS A 425 39.10 -12.58 7.00
N ASP A 426 39.18 -13.57 6.12
CA ASP A 426 39.17 -13.39 4.66
C ASP A 426 37.83 -13.83 4.04
N SER A 427 37.03 -14.62 4.75
CA SER A 427 35.65 -14.99 4.39
C SER A 427 34.66 -13.86 4.63
N ARG A 428 33.67 -13.70 3.74
CA ARG A 428 32.62 -12.67 3.86
C ARG A 428 31.26 -13.18 3.34
N PHE A 429 30.20 -12.70 3.96
CA PHE A 429 28.86 -12.64 3.35
C PHE A 429 28.68 -11.24 2.78
N GLN A 430 28.27 -11.15 1.52
CA GLN A 430 28.17 -9.91 0.78
C GLN A 430 26.75 -9.76 0.23
N MET A 431 26.19 -8.57 0.36
CA MET A 431 24.93 -8.20 -0.26
C MET A 431 25.13 -6.95 -1.09
N ILE A 432 24.55 -6.93 -2.29
CA ILE A 432 24.54 -5.76 -3.17
C ILE A 432 23.09 -5.47 -3.52
N ASP A 433 22.59 -4.30 -3.12
CA ASP A 433 21.23 -3.88 -3.43
C ASP A 433 21.06 -3.34 -4.86
N SER A 434 19.84 -2.94 -5.23
CA SER A 434 19.52 -2.47 -6.57
C SER A 434 20.18 -1.12 -6.92
N ALA A 435 20.59 -0.33 -5.92
CA ALA A 435 21.35 0.90 -6.10
C ALA A 435 22.87 0.66 -6.17
N GLY A 436 23.32 -0.59 -5.97
CA GLY A 436 24.74 -0.95 -5.98
C GLY A 436 25.44 -0.75 -4.62
N ASN A 437 24.71 -0.52 -3.53
CA ASN A 437 25.31 -0.43 -2.20
C ASN A 437 25.79 -1.80 -1.75
N LEU A 438 27.07 -1.90 -1.38
CA LEU A 438 27.69 -3.13 -0.88
C LEU A 438 27.62 -3.18 0.65
N MET A 439 27.06 -4.26 1.18
CA MET A 439 27.07 -4.60 2.60
C MET A 439 27.88 -5.87 2.81
N GLN A 440 28.78 -5.89 3.79
CA GLN A 440 29.62 -7.04 4.11
C GLN A 440 29.59 -7.36 5.59
N THR A 441 29.58 -8.65 5.91
CA THR A 441 29.54 -9.17 7.28
C THR A 441 30.28 -10.50 7.37
N THR A 442 30.70 -10.88 8.57
CA THR A 442 31.33 -12.17 8.90
C THR A 442 30.45 -13.02 9.80
N SER A 443 29.40 -12.44 10.39
CA SER A 443 28.53 -13.11 11.34
C SER A 443 27.12 -12.51 11.30
N GLU A 444 26.11 -13.36 11.16
CA GLU A 444 24.71 -12.96 11.14
C GLU A 444 23.86 -13.92 11.96
N GLY A 445 23.02 -13.36 12.83
CA GLY A 445 22.14 -14.07 13.76
C GLY A 445 20.66 -13.88 13.43
N MET A 446 20.29 -13.95 12.16
CA MET A 446 18.92 -13.81 11.62
C MET A 446 18.32 -12.40 11.64
N GLN A 447 19.13 -11.36 11.89
CA GLN A 447 18.68 -9.98 11.78
C GLN A 447 18.34 -9.64 10.32
N PRO A 448 17.17 -9.05 10.04
CA PRO A 448 16.68 -8.92 8.68
C PRO A 448 17.36 -7.78 7.90
N TYR A 449 17.52 -8.02 6.60
CA TYR A 449 17.84 -7.04 5.56
C TYR A 449 16.61 -6.84 4.68
N TYR A 450 16.42 -5.62 4.17
CA TYR A 450 15.26 -5.24 3.40
C TYR A 450 15.71 -4.71 2.04
N PHE A 451 15.19 -5.31 0.97
CA PHE A 451 15.56 -4.95 -0.40
C PHE A 451 14.32 -4.50 -1.18
N PRO A 452 14.38 -3.32 -1.83
CA PRO A 452 13.29 -2.78 -2.61
C PRO A 452 13.11 -3.53 -3.95
N PRO A 453 12.11 -3.15 -4.79
CA PRO A 453 11.94 -3.70 -6.13
C PRO A 453 13.20 -3.69 -7.00
N ALA A 454 13.17 -4.52 -8.05
CA ALA A 454 14.24 -4.87 -8.99
C ALA A 454 14.99 -6.16 -8.60
N LYS A 455 16.21 -6.05 -8.05
CA LYS A 455 17.02 -7.21 -7.68
C LYS A 455 18.07 -6.86 -6.63
N PHE A 456 18.49 -7.86 -5.87
CA PHE A 456 19.71 -7.79 -5.07
C PHE A 456 20.55 -9.06 -5.26
N THR A 457 21.84 -8.96 -4.97
CA THR A 457 22.76 -10.10 -5.01
C THR A 457 23.18 -10.46 -3.59
N LEU A 458 23.09 -11.73 -3.24
CA LEU A 458 23.70 -12.31 -2.05
C LEU A 458 24.85 -13.20 -2.49
N ALA A 459 26.04 -13.00 -1.95
CA ALA A 459 27.21 -13.80 -2.26
C ALA A 459 27.93 -14.22 -0.98
N VAL A 460 28.46 -15.45 -1.01
CA VAL A 460 29.33 -15.98 0.03
C VAL A 460 30.60 -16.47 -0.63
N SER A 461 31.73 -16.05 -0.12
CA SER A 461 33.03 -16.64 -0.45
C SER A 461 33.75 -16.90 0.86
N ASN A 462 34.09 -18.16 1.10
CA ASN A 462 34.75 -18.56 2.34
C ASN A 462 36.08 -19.27 2.10
N LYS A 463 37.09 -18.91 2.89
CA LYS A 463 38.46 -19.46 2.87
C LYS A 463 38.71 -20.48 3.98
N ALA A 464 37.92 -20.46 5.05
CA ALA A 464 37.87 -21.50 6.08
C ALA A 464 36.47 -22.12 6.16
N ALA A 465 36.30 -23.17 6.96
CA ALA A 465 34.97 -23.72 7.25
C ALA A 465 34.09 -22.63 7.90
N ALA A 466 32.86 -22.51 7.42
CA ALA A 466 31.88 -21.54 7.88
C ALA A 466 30.53 -22.22 8.16
N THR A 467 29.57 -21.49 8.72
CA THR A 467 28.16 -21.86 8.69
C THR A 467 27.39 -20.84 7.87
N PHE A 468 26.42 -21.30 7.08
CA PHE A 468 25.62 -20.39 6.26
C PHE A 468 24.27 -20.99 5.90
N ALA A 469 23.22 -20.22 6.16
CA ALA A 469 21.87 -20.42 5.66
C ALA A 469 21.14 -19.09 5.60
N PHE A 470 20.08 -19.02 4.82
CA PHE A 470 19.23 -17.85 4.78
C PHE A 470 17.78 -18.19 4.44
N LYS A 471 16.91 -17.25 4.79
CA LYS A 471 15.50 -17.22 4.37
C LYS A 471 15.19 -15.91 3.67
N ILE A 472 14.42 -15.97 2.59
CA ILE A 472 13.86 -14.82 1.89
C ILE A 472 12.34 -14.88 1.95
N GLN A 473 11.72 -13.76 2.28
CA GLN A 473 10.28 -13.55 2.21
C GLN A 473 10.00 -12.29 1.40
N TRP A 474 8.89 -12.26 0.66
CA TRP A 474 8.47 -11.09 -0.09
C TRP A 474 7.18 -10.56 0.50
N PHE A 475 7.15 -9.26 0.77
CA PHE A 475 6.03 -8.56 1.35
C PHE A 475 5.64 -7.37 0.46
N LEU A 476 4.39 -6.94 0.54
CA LEU A 476 3.94 -5.76 -0.20
C LEU A 476 4.61 -4.50 0.34
N LEU A 477 5.04 -3.62 -0.56
CA LEU A 477 5.39 -2.26 -0.18
C LEU A 477 4.12 -1.49 0.25
N PRO A 478 4.23 -0.55 1.19
CA PRO A 478 3.15 0.38 1.48
C PRO A 478 2.77 1.17 0.22
N THR A 479 1.47 1.25 -0.10
CA THR A 479 0.98 1.94 -1.30
C THR A 479 0.52 3.37 -1.03
N GLU A 480 0.28 3.72 0.24
CA GLU A 480 -0.26 5.03 0.64
C GLU A 480 0.78 5.86 1.39
N ILE A 481 0.96 7.11 0.95
CA ILE A 481 1.76 8.10 1.67
C ILE A 481 1.03 8.45 2.96
N THR A 482 1.61 8.07 4.09
CA THR A 482 1.10 8.37 5.43
C THR A 482 1.21 9.84 5.82
N SER A 483 2.15 10.58 5.23
CA SER A 483 2.27 12.04 5.44
C SER A 483 3.15 12.69 4.38
N TYR A 484 2.82 13.93 4.01
CA TYR A 484 3.68 14.83 3.26
C TYR A 484 4.18 15.96 4.18
N ASN A 485 5.49 16.16 4.25
CA ASN A 485 6.08 17.12 5.18
C ASN A 485 6.99 18.09 4.43
N SER A 486 6.74 19.39 4.58
CA SER A 486 7.70 20.42 4.16
C SER A 486 8.80 20.54 5.20
N VAL A 487 10.05 20.49 4.76
CA VAL A 487 11.24 20.70 5.58
C VAL A 487 11.73 22.12 5.33
N GLY A 488 11.76 22.92 6.37
CA GLY A 488 12.15 24.33 6.29
C GLY A 488 13.18 24.69 7.37
N PRO A 489 13.13 25.94 7.89
CA PRO A 489 14.07 26.41 8.90
C PRO A 489 14.06 25.54 10.17
N GLN A 490 12.89 25.09 10.61
CA GLN A 490 12.79 24.20 11.77
C GLN A 490 13.15 22.77 11.40
N VAL A 491 13.97 22.15 12.25
CA VAL A 491 14.35 20.75 12.06
C VAL A 491 13.19 19.82 12.32
N THR A 492 13.16 18.72 11.58
CA THR A 492 12.23 17.63 11.85
C THR A 492 13.01 16.47 12.47
N LEU A 493 12.66 16.12 13.71
CA LEU A 493 13.20 14.95 14.39
C LEU A 493 12.10 13.90 14.49
N ILE A 494 12.32 12.73 13.89
CA ILE A 494 11.39 11.61 13.97
C ILE A 494 12.05 10.42 14.63
N ASN A 495 11.22 9.51 15.14
CA ASN A 495 11.66 8.15 15.37
C ASN A 495 11.54 7.38 14.04
N ALA A 496 12.67 6.88 13.55
CA ALA A 496 12.78 6.26 12.25
C ALA A 496 12.25 4.82 12.21
N THR A 497 12.21 4.12 13.34
CA THR A 497 12.02 2.65 13.37
C THR A 497 10.91 2.17 14.33
N ASN A 498 10.20 3.07 15.02
CA ASN A 498 9.13 2.70 15.97
C ASN A 498 7.83 2.24 15.34
N SER A 499 7.49 2.72 14.15
CA SER A 499 6.23 2.39 13.46
C SER A 499 6.47 2.19 11.98
N LEU A 500 5.55 1.47 11.32
CA LEU A 500 5.49 1.45 9.87
C LEU A 500 5.08 2.84 9.38
N TYR A 501 5.73 3.35 8.35
CA TYR A 501 5.32 4.59 7.69
C TYR A 501 5.84 4.65 6.26
N TYR A 502 5.21 5.51 5.47
CA TYR A 502 5.65 5.94 4.16
C TYR A 502 5.45 7.46 4.12
N ARG A 503 6.53 8.24 4.15
CA ARG A 503 6.48 9.70 4.25
C ARG A 503 7.28 10.34 3.13
N THR A 504 6.71 11.38 2.55
CA THR A 504 7.41 12.24 1.59
C THR A 504 7.87 13.50 2.30
N TYR A 505 9.11 13.91 2.05
CA TYR A 505 9.69 15.15 2.55
C TYR A 505 10.08 16.04 1.39
N TYR A 506 9.76 17.32 1.49
CA TYR A 506 10.05 18.33 0.48
C TYR A 506 10.85 19.49 1.05
N ALA A 507 11.96 19.83 0.40
CA ALA A 507 12.71 21.06 0.63
C ALA A 507 13.22 21.59 -0.73
N PRO A 508 12.94 22.85 -1.11
CA PRO A 508 13.31 23.39 -2.42
C PRO A 508 14.79 23.27 -2.78
N GLN A 509 15.66 23.18 -1.78
CA GLN A 509 17.12 23.15 -1.94
C GLN A 509 17.74 21.83 -1.47
N GLY A 510 16.94 20.77 -1.46
CA GLY A 510 17.32 19.43 -1.03
C GLY A 510 17.15 19.19 0.48
N VAL A 511 17.10 17.92 0.83
CA VAL A 511 16.88 17.39 2.17
C VAL A 511 18.16 16.71 2.66
N SER A 512 18.53 16.99 3.91
CA SER A 512 19.62 16.32 4.62
C SER A 512 19.07 15.32 5.62
N LEU A 513 19.74 14.17 5.75
CA LEU A 513 19.40 13.07 6.66
C LEU A 513 20.60 12.73 7.56
N LEU A 514 20.34 12.66 8.87
CA LEU A 514 21.28 12.22 9.90
C LEU A 514 20.59 11.26 10.87
N ALA A 515 21.03 10.01 10.90
CA ALA A 515 20.48 8.98 11.79
C ALA A 515 21.24 8.92 13.12
N PHE A 516 20.51 8.71 14.22
CA PHE A 516 21.01 8.62 15.59
C PHE A 516 20.41 7.33 16.21
N PRO A 517 21.06 6.18 16.06
CA PRO A 517 20.54 4.93 16.59
C PRO A 517 20.60 4.90 18.12
N VAL A 518 19.70 4.13 18.76
CA VAL A 518 19.75 3.96 20.23
C VAL A 518 21.09 3.39 20.72
N SER A 519 21.73 2.57 19.87
CA SER A 519 23.02 1.96 20.15
C SER A 519 23.96 2.12 18.97
N SER A 520 25.16 2.62 19.23
CA SER A 520 26.23 2.74 18.23
C SER A 520 26.85 1.40 17.83
N THR A 521 26.53 0.30 18.53
CA THR A 521 27.05 -1.04 18.25
C THR A 521 25.98 -2.01 17.74
N SER A 522 24.70 -1.73 18.00
CA SER A 522 23.57 -2.60 17.61
C SER A 522 22.42 -1.78 17.00
N TYR A 523 22.62 -1.31 15.77
CA TYR A 523 21.71 -0.43 15.04
C TYR A 523 21.04 -1.11 13.83
N TYR A 524 20.87 -2.44 13.87
CA TYR A 524 20.31 -3.23 12.76
C TYR A 524 18.87 -2.85 12.39
N SER A 525 18.11 -2.26 13.31
CA SER A 525 16.76 -1.74 13.07
C SER A 525 16.73 -0.70 11.94
N LEU A 526 17.80 0.09 11.77
CA LEU A 526 17.92 1.08 10.69
C LEU A 526 17.89 0.47 9.28
N ARG A 527 18.11 -0.86 9.13
CA ARG A 527 18.00 -1.56 7.83
C ARG A 527 16.59 -1.52 7.26
N SER A 528 15.58 -1.37 8.13
CA SER A 528 14.16 -1.39 7.74
C SER A 528 13.65 -0.06 7.17
N THR A 529 14.40 1.03 7.37
CA THR A 529 14.05 2.34 6.83
C THR A 529 14.81 2.60 5.53
N LEU A 530 14.08 2.62 4.43
CA LEU A 530 14.61 2.84 3.08
C LEU A 530 14.44 4.31 2.66
N VAL A 531 15.38 4.78 1.86
CA VAL A 531 15.45 6.15 1.32
C VAL A 531 15.36 6.10 -0.19
N TYR A 532 14.41 6.85 -0.73
CA TYR A 532 14.19 7.05 -2.15
C TYR A 532 14.29 8.53 -2.48
N GLN A 533 14.74 8.83 -3.68
CA GLN A 533 14.73 10.18 -4.24
C GLN A 533 13.55 10.33 -5.21
N GLY A 534 12.83 11.44 -5.09
CA GLY A 534 11.55 11.69 -5.76
C GLY A 534 10.38 11.74 -4.78
N SER A 535 9.18 11.89 -5.32
CA SER A 535 7.94 12.10 -4.56
C SER A 535 7.22 10.81 -4.15
N SER A 536 7.63 9.65 -4.67
CA SER A 536 7.01 8.34 -4.41
C SER A 536 8.02 7.18 -4.34
N LEU A 537 7.55 5.98 -4.00
CA LEU A 537 8.33 4.74 -4.04
C LEU A 537 8.66 4.24 -5.47
N ASP A 538 8.09 4.86 -6.51
CA ASP A 538 8.56 4.67 -7.89
C ASP A 538 9.83 5.49 -8.20
N GLY A 539 10.22 6.38 -7.26
CA GLY A 539 11.45 7.14 -7.33
C GLY A 539 12.71 6.28 -7.29
N THR A 540 13.87 6.92 -7.41
CA THR A 540 15.16 6.22 -7.40
C THR A 540 15.49 5.78 -5.98
N TYR A 541 15.52 4.48 -5.72
CA TYR A 541 16.04 3.96 -4.45
C TYR A 541 17.51 4.35 -4.28
N ILE A 542 17.84 4.89 -3.12
CA ILE A 542 19.17 5.41 -2.81
C ILE A 542 19.90 4.44 -1.88
N SER A 543 19.34 4.20 -0.69
CA SER A 543 19.95 3.35 0.34
C SER A 543 18.98 3.10 1.48
N ASN A 544 19.45 2.47 2.56
CA ASN A 544 18.76 2.39 3.85
C ASN A 544 19.51 3.19 4.93
N LEU A 545 18.84 3.52 6.03
CA LEU A 545 19.45 4.33 7.09
C LEU A 545 20.66 3.65 7.76
N TYR A 546 20.72 2.31 7.79
CA TYR A 546 21.86 1.59 8.32
C TYR A 546 23.12 1.88 7.49
N SER A 547 23.03 1.76 6.16
CA SER A 547 24.13 2.06 5.25
C SER A 547 24.52 3.54 5.26
N LEU A 548 23.53 4.45 5.34
CA LEU A 548 23.82 5.89 5.45
C LEU A 548 24.55 6.23 6.75
N TYR A 549 24.11 5.68 7.88
CA TYR A 549 24.76 5.88 9.18
C TYR A 549 26.21 5.41 9.18
N GLN A 550 26.52 4.27 8.54
CA GLN A 550 27.89 3.75 8.44
C GLN A 550 28.87 4.68 7.70
N THR A 551 28.36 5.62 6.88
CA THR A 551 29.22 6.61 6.21
C THR A 551 29.79 7.65 7.17
N ASN A 552 29.27 7.76 8.40
CA ASN A 552 29.59 8.80 9.39
C ASN A 552 29.45 10.24 8.84
N ASN A 553 28.58 10.43 7.85
CA ASN A 553 28.30 11.71 7.22
C ASN A 553 26.80 11.88 7.04
N GLN A 554 26.35 13.13 6.96
CA GLN A 554 25.00 13.40 6.50
C GLN A 554 24.83 12.96 5.04
N TRP A 555 23.65 12.47 4.71
CA TRP A 555 23.25 12.28 3.32
C TRP A 555 22.44 13.47 2.85
N ILE A 556 22.68 13.95 1.64
CA ILE A 556 21.98 15.09 1.04
C ILE A 556 21.35 14.64 -0.27
N SER A 557 20.05 14.93 -0.43
CA SER A 557 19.33 14.64 -1.66
C SER A 557 19.80 15.53 -2.82
N LYS A 558 19.70 15.00 -4.04
CA LYS A 558 19.96 15.80 -5.25
C LYS A 558 18.70 16.53 -5.73
N ASP A 559 17.53 15.99 -5.42
CA ASP A 559 16.23 16.56 -5.75
C ASP A 559 15.61 17.25 -4.53
N ASP A 560 14.54 18.00 -4.76
CA ASP A 560 13.76 18.70 -3.74
C ASP A 560 12.86 17.78 -2.91
N THR A 561 12.66 16.53 -3.36
CA THR A 561 11.80 15.54 -2.72
C THR A 561 12.54 14.24 -2.44
N ILE A 562 12.25 13.69 -1.26
CA ILE A 562 12.64 12.34 -0.89
C ILE A 562 11.45 11.59 -0.31
N VAL A 563 11.53 10.26 -0.38
CA VAL A 563 10.61 9.36 0.30
C VAL A 563 11.38 8.52 1.31
N LEU A 564 10.83 8.47 2.53
CA LEU A 564 11.26 7.58 3.59
C LEU A 564 10.17 6.56 3.85
N VAL A 565 10.53 5.28 3.85
CA VAL A 565 9.62 4.20 4.18
C VAL A 565 10.24 3.30 5.23
N ASN A 566 9.52 3.08 6.35
CA ASN A 566 9.92 2.10 7.35
C ASN A 566 9.06 0.84 7.21
N LEU A 567 9.71 -0.27 6.89
CA LEU A 567 9.07 -1.54 6.53
C LEU A 567 8.85 -2.47 7.72
N GLU A 568 9.47 -2.20 8.87
CA GLU A 568 9.29 -2.98 10.09
C GLU A 568 9.40 -2.12 11.34
N ALA A 569 8.41 -2.23 12.23
CA ALA A 569 8.43 -1.55 13.52
C ALA A 569 9.29 -2.34 14.52
N SER A 570 10.48 -1.84 14.83
CA SER A 570 11.39 -2.47 15.81
C SER A 570 11.09 -2.07 17.26
N LYS A 571 10.26 -1.03 17.45
CA LYS A 571 10.03 -0.32 18.73
C LYS A 571 11.28 0.34 19.34
N ASN A 572 12.40 0.36 18.61
CA ASN A 572 13.56 1.13 19.01
C ASN A 572 13.27 2.64 18.90
N ALA A 573 14.03 3.41 19.68
CA ALA A 573 14.01 4.86 19.65
C ALA A 573 15.09 5.42 18.70
N ASP A 574 15.31 4.80 17.54
CA ASP A 574 16.30 5.29 16.59
C ASP A 574 15.79 6.59 15.99
N LEU A 575 16.53 7.68 16.17
CA LEU A 575 16.10 9.00 15.73
C LEU A 575 16.65 9.29 14.34
N LEU A 576 15.90 10.08 13.57
CA LEU A 576 16.34 10.63 12.30
C LEU A 576 16.07 12.12 12.30
N LEU A 577 17.14 12.89 12.15
CA LEU A 577 17.10 14.32 11.95
C LEU A 577 17.02 14.60 10.45
N ILE A 578 16.01 15.38 10.07
CA ILE A 578 15.67 15.76 8.71
C ILE A 578 15.69 17.30 8.63
N GLN A 579 16.49 17.83 7.70
CA GLN A 579 16.78 19.27 7.63
C GLN A 579 16.86 19.75 6.18
N GLU A 580 16.67 21.04 5.94
CA GLU A 580 16.93 21.63 4.62
C GLU A 580 18.44 21.70 4.36
N ALA A 581 18.88 21.23 3.19
CA ALA A 581 20.30 21.05 2.90
C ALA A 581 21.06 22.35 2.60
N LEU A 582 20.40 23.40 2.10
CA LEU A 582 21.04 24.61 1.55
C LEU A 582 22.18 25.16 2.42
N ARG A 583 21.92 25.30 3.73
CA ARG A 583 22.81 25.99 4.68
C ARG A 583 23.78 25.05 5.40
N ILE A 584 23.51 23.75 5.38
CA ILE A 584 24.27 22.74 6.12
C ILE A 584 25.06 21.80 5.21
N LYS A 585 24.95 21.92 3.88
CA LYS A 585 25.61 21.01 2.93
C LYS A 585 27.13 20.88 3.09
N ASP A 586 27.79 21.94 3.55
CA ASP A 586 29.25 21.99 3.75
C ASP A 586 29.67 21.67 5.19
N ILE A 587 28.74 21.21 6.03
CA ILE A 587 28.95 20.90 7.45
C ILE A 587 29.16 19.40 7.62
N THR A 588 30.17 19.01 8.39
CA THR A 588 30.30 17.64 8.90
C THR A 588 29.84 17.61 10.36
N PHE A 589 28.84 16.78 10.64
CA PHE A 589 28.28 16.66 11.97
C PHE A 589 29.02 15.60 12.79
N THR A 590 29.21 15.91 14.07
CA THR A 590 29.68 14.99 15.10
C THR A 590 28.51 14.70 16.02
N GLU A 591 28.21 13.44 16.22
CA GLU A 591 27.12 12.99 17.08
C GLU A 591 27.53 13.10 18.57
N LEU A 592 26.65 13.66 19.39
CA LEU A 592 26.76 13.61 20.84
C LEU A 592 25.95 12.41 21.37
N ILE A 593 26.65 11.33 21.70
CA ILE A 593 26.03 10.12 22.25
C ILE A 593 26.00 10.22 23.79
N PRO A 594 24.81 10.30 24.40
CA PRO A 594 24.70 10.36 25.86
C PRO A 594 25.05 9.02 26.50
N THR A 595 25.61 9.07 27.71
CA THR A 595 25.73 7.91 28.59
C THR A 595 25.19 8.33 29.96
N VAL A 596 24.05 7.75 30.34
CA VAL A 596 23.30 8.13 31.56
C VAL A 596 24.19 8.02 32.80
N ASN A 597 24.11 9.00 33.71
CA ASN A 597 24.91 9.08 34.93
C ASN A 597 26.42 9.15 34.67
N SER A 598 26.83 9.76 33.56
CA SER A 598 28.26 9.92 33.23
C SER A 598 28.57 11.28 32.62
N LYS A 599 29.86 11.60 32.57
CA LYS A 599 30.38 12.75 31.82
C LYS A 599 30.87 12.28 30.47
N VAL A 600 30.40 12.93 29.41
CA VAL A 600 30.82 12.64 28.03
C VAL A 600 31.50 13.88 27.47
N SER A 601 32.73 13.69 26.97
CA SER A 601 33.49 14.75 26.31
C SER A 601 33.60 14.47 24.81
N VAL A 602 33.14 15.42 23.98
CA VAL A 602 33.21 15.31 22.52
C VAL A 602 34.03 16.47 21.98
N THR A 603 34.96 16.15 21.09
CA THR A 603 35.83 17.10 20.42
C THR A 603 35.33 17.34 19.00
N VAL A 604 35.13 18.61 18.65
CA VAL A 604 34.82 19.07 17.30
C VAL A 604 35.97 19.92 16.78
N ASN A 605 36.44 19.62 15.56
CA ASN A 605 37.57 20.31 14.94
C ASN A 605 37.12 20.95 13.62
N SER A 606 37.09 22.29 13.60
CA SER A 606 36.69 23.09 12.45
C SER A 606 37.85 23.77 11.72
N THR A 607 39.09 23.31 11.93
CA THR A 607 40.28 23.89 11.28
C THR A 607 40.36 23.60 9.78
N LYS A 608 39.77 22.48 9.30
CA LYS A 608 39.84 22.05 7.89
C LYS A 608 38.49 22.08 7.16
N LYS A 609 37.41 21.77 7.87
CA LYS A 609 36.04 21.73 7.35
C LYS A 609 35.14 22.34 8.40
N LYS A 610 34.00 22.91 7.98
CA LYS A 610 33.00 23.36 8.94
C LYS A 610 32.43 22.14 9.64
N THR A 611 32.47 22.12 10.96
CA THR A 611 31.98 21.00 11.76
C THR A 611 31.09 21.49 12.89
N ALA A 612 30.10 20.68 13.22
CA ALA A 612 29.15 20.97 14.29
C ALA A 612 28.92 19.74 15.16
N LEU A 613 28.71 19.96 16.45
CA LEU A 613 28.20 18.94 17.36
C LEU A 613 26.67 18.94 17.28
N VAL A 614 26.04 17.77 17.20
CA VAL A 614 24.57 17.64 17.27
C VAL A 614 24.18 16.87 18.50
N ALA A 615 23.31 17.47 19.31
CA ALA A 615 22.66 16.82 20.44
C ALA A 615 21.18 16.56 20.11
N ALA A 616 20.88 15.35 19.63
CA ALA A 616 19.55 14.94 19.17
C ALA A 616 18.80 14.02 20.15
N TYR A 617 19.51 13.31 21.02
CA TYR A 617 18.89 12.37 21.96
C TYR A 617 17.97 13.09 22.95
N GLN A 618 16.80 12.50 23.22
CA GLN A 618 15.74 13.08 24.06
C GLN A 618 16.02 12.91 25.55
N VAL A 619 17.19 13.37 26.00
CA VAL A 619 17.64 13.33 27.40
C VAL A 619 18.02 14.73 27.88
N LYS A 620 17.77 15.02 29.15
CA LYS A 620 18.27 16.25 29.76
C LYS A 620 19.79 16.18 29.84
N GLN A 621 20.45 17.30 29.57
CA GLN A 621 21.90 17.35 29.54
C GLN A 621 22.38 18.70 30.08
N THR A 622 23.49 18.65 30.80
CA THR A 622 24.14 19.84 31.35
C THR A 622 25.51 19.97 30.72
N LEU A 623 25.76 21.04 29.96
CA LEU A 623 27.11 21.38 29.52
C LEU A 623 27.87 21.95 30.72
N THR A 624 28.95 21.29 31.09
CA THR A 624 29.70 21.57 32.33
C THR A 624 31.09 22.14 32.09
N ASP A 625 31.70 21.85 30.93
CA ASP A 625 32.98 22.41 30.52
C ASP A 625 33.03 22.59 29.00
N VAL A 626 33.75 23.62 28.55
CA VAL A 626 34.07 23.86 27.14
C VAL A 626 35.53 24.28 27.04
N GLN A 627 36.35 23.43 26.44
CA GLN A 627 37.75 23.72 26.14
C GLN A 627 37.90 24.04 24.67
N MET A 628 38.33 25.25 24.35
CA MET A 628 38.45 25.69 22.95
C MET A 628 39.70 26.53 22.71
N ASP A 629 40.14 26.55 21.45
CA ASP A 629 41.23 27.40 20.98
C ASP A 629 40.90 28.88 21.19
N THR A 630 41.91 29.72 21.43
CA THR A 630 41.71 31.14 21.76
C THR A 630 41.01 31.92 20.66
N ALA A 631 41.25 31.56 19.39
CA ALA A 631 40.63 32.20 18.22
C ALA A 631 39.29 31.58 17.82
N ALA A 632 38.89 30.47 18.44
CA ALA A 632 37.64 29.81 18.13
C ALA A 632 36.45 30.56 18.74
N TYR A 633 35.28 30.36 18.15
CA TYR A 633 33.99 30.70 18.76
C TYR A 633 32.96 29.63 18.41
N VAL A 634 31.93 29.50 19.24
CA VAL A 634 30.83 28.55 19.04
C VAL A 634 29.53 29.31 18.87
N THR A 635 28.75 28.94 17.87
CA THR A 635 27.36 29.36 17.75
C THR A 635 26.45 28.20 18.10
N ILE A 636 25.47 28.45 18.96
CA ILE A 636 24.45 27.48 19.32
C ILE A 636 23.15 27.82 18.58
N TYR A 637 22.52 26.81 18.00
CA TYR A 637 21.18 26.90 17.39
C TYR A 637 20.20 25.92 18.06
N TYR A 638 18.93 26.32 18.14
CA TYR A 638 17.80 25.44 18.42
C TYR A 638 17.39 24.72 17.13
N GLY A 639 18.14 23.68 16.76
CA GLY A 639 17.99 22.98 15.49
C GLY A 639 18.98 23.50 14.45
N SER A 640 18.53 23.74 13.21
CA SER A 640 19.38 23.96 12.05
C SER A 640 20.02 25.34 12.02
N LEU A 641 21.07 25.50 11.21
CA LEU A 641 21.72 26.77 10.90
C LEU A 641 20.80 27.72 10.11
N ASP A 642 19.87 28.35 10.82
CA ASP A 642 18.95 29.37 10.30
C ASP A 642 18.85 30.54 11.29
N PRO A 643 18.74 31.80 10.82
CA PRO A 643 18.56 32.97 11.69
C PRO A 643 17.43 32.82 12.73
N TYR A 644 16.33 32.13 12.39
CA TYR A 644 15.21 31.91 13.32
C TYR A 644 15.55 30.96 14.48
N ASN A 645 16.54 30.09 14.30
CA ASN A 645 16.97 29.12 15.31
C ASN A 645 18.18 29.61 16.11
N PHE A 646 18.72 30.80 15.80
CA PHE A 646 19.89 31.33 16.46
C PHE A 646 19.64 31.53 17.95
N TYR A 647 20.49 30.92 18.78
CA TYR A 647 20.49 31.18 20.21
C TYR A 647 21.52 32.24 20.58
N LYS A 648 22.82 31.91 20.49
CA LYS A 648 23.90 32.82 20.90
C LYS A 648 25.27 32.38 20.38
N ASN A 649 26.16 33.36 20.24
CA ASN A 649 27.59 33.16 20.00
C ASN A 649 28.36 33.26 21.31
N PHE A 650 29.33 32.36 21.50
CA PHE A 650 30.20 32.32 22.66
C PHE A 650 31.66 32.25 22.25
N THR A 651 32.47 33.16 22.79
CA THR A 651 33.92 32.99 22.89
C THR A 651 34.27 32.10 24.08
N LYS A 652 35.56 31.74 24.19
CA LYS A 652 36.06 30.94 25.32
C LYS A 652 35.73 31.54 26.69
N THR A 653 35.98 32.84 26.87
CA THR A 653 35.73 33.53 28.15
C THR A 653 34.25 33.61 28.45
N GLN A 654 33.41 33.87 27.44
CA GLN A 654 31.97 33.94 27.61
C GLN A 654 31.36 32.60 28.03
N PHE A 655 31.87 31.46 27.55
CA PHE A 655 31.43 30.15 28.05
C PHE A 655 31.74 29.97 29.53
N GLN A 656 32.96 30.31 29.96
CA GLN A 656 33.38 30.13 31.35
C GLN A 656 32.49 30.90 32.35
N GLU A 657 31.89 32.01 31.91
CA GLU A 657 30.98 32.83 32.73
C GLU A 657 29.56 32.27 32.83
N VAL A 658 29.10 31.47 31.84
CA VAL A 658 27.72 30.98 31.77
C VAL A 658 27.57 29.50 32.10
N LEU A 659 28.66 28.76 32.22
CA LEU A 659 28.65 27.35 32.60
C LEU A 659 28.37 27.19 34.10
N PRO A 660 27.61 26.16 34.52
CA PRO A 660 27.00 25.12 33.68
C PRO A 660 25.72 25.59 32.97
N MET A 661 25.48 25.07 31.77
CA MET A 661 24.27 25.35 30.98
C MET A 661 23.40 24.11 30.82
N ASN A 662 22.09 24.26 31.05
CA ASN A 662 21.14 23.17 30.90
C ASN A 662 20.47 23.22 29.52
N PHE A 663 20.39 22.06 28.87
CA PHE A 663 19.65 21.86 27.63
C PHE A 663 18.60 20.77 27.86
N ASP A 664 17.34 21.11 27.59
CA ASP A 664 16.23 20.17 27.71
C ASP A 664 15.79 19.68 26.32
N ASN A 665 16.22 18.47 25.99
CA ASN A 665 15.85 17.78 24.75
C ASN A 665 14.62 16.88 24.94
N SER A 666 14.04 16.78 26.14
CA SER A 666 12.93 15.85 26.42
C SER A 666 11.64 16.16 25.65
N GLY A 667 11.48 17.39 25.15
CA GLY A 667 10.38 17.81 24.28
C GLY A 667 10.63 17.59 22.78
N GLY A 668 11.69 16.87 22.39
CA GLY A 668 12.08 16.69 20.98
C GLY A 668 12.93 17.84 20.42
N ASN A 669 13.45 18.71 21.28
CA ASN A 669 14.38 19.77 20.88
C ASN A 669 15.73 19.17 20.46
N VAL A 670 16.33 19.74 19.42
CA VAL A 670 17.68 19.44 18.95
C VAL A 670 18.54 20.68 19.14
N TYR A 671 19.78 20.48 19.57
CA TYR A 671 20.75 21.56 19.72
C TYR A 671 21.98 21.28 18.85
N GLU A 672 22.39 22.28 18.09
CA GLU A 672 23.56 22.20 17.22
C GLU A 672 24.60 23.26 17.63
N PHE A 673 25.83 22.81 17.85
CA PHE A 673 26.96 23.64 18.28
C PHE A 673 27.95 23.75 17.14
N TYR A 674 27.91 24.86 16.41
CA TYR A 674 28.78 25.13 15.28
C TYR A 674 30.08 25.75 15.78
N VAL A 675 31.20 25.09 15.49
CA VAL A 675 32.53 25.58 15.86
C VAL A 675 33.11 26.35 14.68
N TYR A 676 33.70 27.50 14.94
CA TYR A 676 34.37 28.31 13.92
C TYR A 676 35.82 28.57 14.34
N ASN A 677 36.71 28.61 13.36
CA ASN A 677 38.11 29.05 13.51
C ASN A 677 38.95 28.28 14.55
N GLY A 678 38.67 27.00 14.77
CA GLY A 678 39.50 26.17 15.65
C GLY A 678 38.84 24.88 16.09
N LYS A 679 39.29 24.39 17.25
CA LYS A 679 38.82 23.18 17.92
C LYS A 679 38.09 23.55 19.21
N ALA A 680 37.04 22.80 19.52
CA ALA A 680 36.34 22.87 20.81
C ALA A 680 36.04 21.44 21.33
N THR A 681 36.21 21.24 22.63
CA THR A 681 35.84 20.04 23.36
C THR A 681 34.74 20.40 24.34
N PHE A 682 33.58 19.78 24.20
CA PHE A 682 32.41 20.01 25.03
C PHE A 682 32.27 18.84 26.01
N THR A 683 32.08 19.12 27.30
CA THR A 683 31.84 18.11 28.33
C THR A 683 30.44 18.23 28.90
N PHE A 684 29.61 17.24 28.60
CA PHE A 684 28.23 17.13 29.08
C PHE A 684 28.12 16.16 30.25
N HIS A 685 27.19 16.44 31.15
CA HIS A 685 26.72 15.54 32.20
C HIS A 685 25.25 15.19 31.94
N TYR A 686 24.90 13.91 32.03
CA TYR A 686 23.57 13.36 31.74
C TYR A 686 22.92 12.74 32.97
#